data_AF-A0A9D9MBX6-F1
#
_entry.id   AF-A0A9D9MBX6-F1
#
_cell.length_a   1.000
_cell.length_b   1.000
_cell.length_c   1.000
_cell.angle_alpha   90.00
_cell.angle_beta   90.00
_cell.angle_gamma   90.00
#
_symmetry.space_group_name_H-M   'P 1'
#
loop_
_entity.id
_entity.type
_entity.pdbx_description
1 polymer ?
#
loop_
_entity_poly.entity_id
_entity_poly.type
_entity_poly.pdbx_seq_one_letter_code
_entity_poly.pdbx_strand_id
1 'polypeptide(L)'
;MRRSLLIFCLVLLSATAARAQFMDNGNEPAYTRWHQIKTDHFRLVYPAGIDSLAREYARQLEFYRDPVAGTIGFAPNQSYRRPMPVILHPFYTRGNGIVVWAPRRMELYTTPDANAPEAMPWITMLAVHESRHVAQLQPYRVRYFTPFHYLFGEMFTGAMSAVYGGPAFFEGDAVHTETALNRGGRGHDADFLDYLKMAFDNGDLRNYYRWRYGSIKRYTPDYYRAGYLLVGGMEHAYGEPAFAKKYYQTLLAKGRFFPFGVMNKTSKAVAGMPFKDAFRGITNDFRMTWTAEADARGPFMPSEPVSATPRKFTSYRGSFFADGRLISATSSMQYPRTLDGRPYAESASIPRYSAGLGKAVWSETLPNLRWEMQSKSDLFSYDPARKRKARLTRGERLFNPAPSASGTQIAAIEYPVTGGSALVLLSPAGEKRQRIAAPGDLQLVECAWVGETVYVSAIGPQGNGIYELREGRFAERLAPTGAKVKELRGMRGALYFTADPEGVNELYRLGPAGAERLTRTRYGASDFVFNEAGDTLYYSALVPEGRLVRKTAVRDLQPQPAAFPAGGPAPSLPSEEGYAPAIGEPTSYSRLAHLIHVHSWVPLHVEYDNVLAMSEDQLKQVASPGVTAFFQNDLSTLSGTAAYSITRQGGYAKLTYSGLWAVLEGQFSSYKGSNTGSLYGYIPINLSSGGWRRGIVPQARYVWVKGQPGMYSFATRAYVTRAISSVGLYPRWGIGVEYGYAQTENRKSQYIYGYVPGLLPEHGLKLTNLTSKQDNVENPFSTLFTADYAMAILPVDWAGLSPVAYLRNFELILHGEYGLRNKVWVPGYGATLYAHLGNFLWIPYDTRIGGSIQKVGTKLSLSLMFSIDI
;
A
#
# COMPACT_ATOMS: atom_id res chain seq x y z
N MET A 1 -28.05 27.75 -15.33
CA MET A 1 -27.05 27.38 -14.30
C MET A 1 -27.30 26.04 -13.61
N ARG A 2 -28.40 25.82 -12.85
CA ARG A 2 -28.59 24.55 -12.08
C ARG A 2 -28.62 23.26 -12.93
N ARG A 3 -29.25 23.25 -14.11
CA ARG A 3 -29.25 22.09 -15.03
C ARG A 3 -27.88 21.83 -15.63
N SER A 4 -27.18 22.88 -16.06
CA SER A 4 -25.82 22.79 -16.61
C SER A 4 -24.81 22.30 -15.55
N LEU A 5 -24.96 22.74 -14.30
CA LEU A 5 -24.14 22.28 -13.17
C LEU A 5 -24.43 20.81 -12.81
N LEU A 6 -25.71 20.39 -12.85
CA LEU A 6 -26.09 19.00 -12.62
C LEU A 6 -25.54 18.07 -13.73
N ILE A 7 -25.64 18.48 -14.99
CA ILE A 7 -25.07 17.75 -16.13
C ILE A 7 -23.55 17.72 -16.03
N PHE A 8 -22.90 18.84 -15.70
CA PHE A 8 -21.46 18.91 -15.48
C PHE A 8 -21.01 18.01 -14.32
N CYS A 9 -21.73 18.00 -13.19
CA CYS A 9 -21.47 17.09 -12.08
C CYS A 9 -21.72 15.63 -12.46
N LEU A 10 -22.76 15.33 -13.24
CA LEU A 10 -23.05 13.98 -13.73
C LEU A 10 -21.98 13.50 -14.72
N VAL A 11 -21.47 14.38 -15.59
CA VAL A 11 -20.38 14.10 -16.52
C VAL A 11 -19.05 13.93 -15.79
N LEU A 12 -18.76 14.77 -14.79
CA LEU A 12 -17.60 14.61 -13.91
C LEU A 12 -17.67 13.31 -13.11
N LEU A 13 -18.83 12.99 -12.53
CA LEU A 13 -19.06 11.75 -11.79
C LEU A 13 -18.99 10.51 -12.67
N SER A 14 -19.45 10.60 -13.93
CA SER A 14 -19.32 9.49 -14.88
C SER A 14 -17.91 9.37 -15.45
N ALA A 15 -17.16 10.46 -15.62
CA ALA A 15 -15.75 10.42 -16.00
C ALA A 15 -14.84 9.87 -14.87
N THR A 16 -15.13 10.19 -13.61
CA THR A 16 -14.40 9.62 -12.45
C THR A 16 -14.81 8.18 -12.17
N ALA A 17 -16.11 7.86 -12.22
CA ALA A 17 -16.58 6.47 -12.12
C ALA A 17 -16.06 5.59 -13.27
N ALA A 18 -15.80 6.18 -14.45
CA ALA A 18 -15.24 5.49 -15.62
C ALA A 18 -13.70 5.34 -15.60
N ARG A 19 -12.98 5.90 -14.62
CA ARG A 19 -11.58 5.54 -14.33
C ARG A 19 -11.44 4.48 -13.23
N ALA A 20 -12.46 4.32 -12.39
CA ALA A 20 -12.42 3.54 -11.15
C ALA A 20 -13.13 2.17 -11.23
N GLN A 21 -13.64 1.76 -12.40
CA GLN A 21 -14.44 0.54 -12.57
C GLN A 21 -13.63 -0.71 -12.88
N PHE A 22 -12.34 -0.59 -13.15
CA PHE A 22 -11.45 -1.73 -13.33
C PHE A 22 -10.35 -1.65 -12.29
N MET A 23 -10.31 -2.66 -11.42
CA MET A 23 -9.31 -2.79 -10.37
C MET A 23 -8.47 -4.00 -10.72
N ASP A 24 -7.28 -3.76 -11.26
CA ASP A 24 -6.29 -4.79 -11.58
C ASP A 24 -5.15 -4.74 -10.57
N ASN A 25 -5.13 -5.72 -9.67
CA ASN A 25 -4.07 -5.87 -8.68
C ASN A 25 -2.94 -6.78 -9.17
N GLY A 26 -3.05 -7.32 -10.39
CA GLY A 26 -2.10 -8.26 -10.97
C GLY A 26 -2.67 -9.66 -11.22
N ASN A 27 -1.88 -10.51 -11.89
CA ASN A 27 -2.28 -11.88 -12.21
C ASN A 27 -1.30 -12.95 -11.72
N GLU A 28 -1.85 -14.13 -11.42
CA GLU A 28 -1.10 -15.37 -11.23
C GLU A 28 -0.52 -15.90 -12.54
N PRO A 29 0.49 -16.78 -12.44
CA PRO A 29 0.95 -17.53 -13.59
C PRO A 29 -0.16 -18.21 -14.41
N ALA A 30 -0.03 -18.13 -15.74
CA ALA A 30 -0.95 -18.76 -16.69
C ALA A 30 -1.18 -20.25 -16.42
N TYR A 31 -0.15 -20.95 -15.89
CA TYR A 31 -0.20 -22.39 -15.59
C TYR A 31 -0.92 -22.73 -14.26
N THR A 32 -1.30 -21.75 -13.45
CA THR A 32 -1.98 -21.98 -12.16
C THR A 32 -3.33 -22.67 -12.38
N ARG A 33 -3.51 -23.86 -11.79
CA ARG A 33 -4.82 -24.52 -11.71
C ARG A 33 -5.57 -23.97 -10.52
N TRP A 34 -6.86 -23.69 -10.68
CA TRP A 34 -7.68 -23.06 -9.65
C TRP A 34 -8.73 -24.04 -9.13
N HIS A 35 -8.92 -24.07 -7.82
CA HIS A 35 -10.01 -24.72 -7.12
C HIS A 35 -10.93 -23.67 -6.49
N GLN A 36 -12.09 -24.10 -6.03
CA GLN A 36 -12.99 -23.31 -5.20
C GLN A 36 -13.65 -24.16 -4.12
N ILE A 37 -13.95 -23.52 -2.99
CA ILE A 37 -14.85 -24.01 -1.94
C ILE A 37 -15.93 -22.97 -1.69
N LYS A 38 -17.09 -23.43 -1.22
CA LYS A 38 -18.24 -22.57 -0.91
C LYS A 38 -18.68 -22.79 0.52
N THR A 39 -19.04 -21.70 1.16
CA THR A 39 -19.74 -21.66 2.44
C THR A 39 -21.08 -20.94 2.23
N ASP A 40 -21.83 -20.71 3.30
CA ASP A 40 -23.11 -19.99 3.23
C ASP A 40 -22.95 -18.56 2.70
N HIS A 41 -21.86 -17.87 3.07
CA HIS A 41 -21.65 -16.47 2.74
C HIS A 41 -20.47 -16.18 1.82
N PHE A 42 -19.55 -17.11 1.64
CA PHE A 42 -18.32 -16.91 0.86
C PHE A 42 -18.09 -17.99 -0.20
N ARG A 43 -17.41 -17.60 -1.28
CA ARG A 43 -16.87 -18.50 -2.30
C ARG A 43 -15.38 -18.23 -2.41
N LEU A 44 -14.57 -19.12 -1.86
CA LEU A 44 -13.13 -19.00 -1.92
C LEU A 44 -12.62 -19.61 -3.23
N VAL A 45 -11.82 -18.87 -3.99
CA VAL A 45 -11.16 -19.27 -5.23
C VAL A 45 -9.66 -19.22 -4.99
N TYR A 46 -8.97 -20.34 -5.19
CA TYR A 46 -7.59 -20.49 -4.75
C TYR A 46 -6.79 -21.44 -5.65
N PRO A 47 -5.44 -21.34 -5.71
CA PRO A 47 -4.62 -22.29 -6.46
C PRO A 47 -4.73 -23.73 -5.92
N ALA A 48 -4.78 -24.72 -6.79
CA ALA A 48 -4.79 -26.13 -6.39
C ALA A 48 -3.55 -26.47 -5.53
N GLY A 49 -3.75 -27.24 -4.45
CA GLY A 49 -2.67 -27.64 -3.53
C GLY A 49 -2.58 -26.85 -2.23
N ILE A 50 -3.51 -25.90 -1.99
CA ILE A 50 -3.61 -25.15 -0.72
C ILE A 50 -4.95 -25.37 0.00
N ASP A 51 -5.61 -26.51 -0.24
CA ASP A 51 -6.98 -26.80 0.21
C ASP A 51 -7.15 -26.68 1.74
N SER A 52 -6.18 -27.13 2.55
CA SER A 52 -6.22 -26.96 4.01
C SER A 52 -6.19 -25.49 4.44
N LEU A 53 -5.33 -24.69 3.79
CA LEU A 53 -5.25 -23.25 4.04
C LEU A 53 -6.55 -22.55 3.64
N ALA A 54 -7.11 -22.91 2.48
CA ALA A 54 -8.38 -22.37 2.02
C ALA A 54 -9.53 -22.69 2.99
N ARG A 55 -9.60 -23.92 3.52
CA ARG A 55 -10.61 -24.30 4.53
C ARG A 55 -10.46 -23.48 5.81
N GLU A 56 -9.23 -23.20 6.26
CA GLU A 56 -9.03 -22.36 7.44
C GLU A 56 -9.47 -20.90 7.20
N TYR A 57 -9.19 -20.34 6.01
CA TYR A 57 -9.71 -19.01 5.66
C TYR A 57 -11.24 -19.00 5.63
N ALA A 58 -11.87 -20.05 5.07
CA ALA A 58 -13.32 -20.16 5.04
C ALA A 58 -13.91 -20.22 6.46
N ARG A 59 -13.28 -21.01 7.34
CA ARG A 59 -13.67 -21.12 8.76
C ARG A 59 -13.61 -19.78 9.47
N GLN A 60 -12.48 -19.07 9.34
CA GLN A 60 -12.25 -17.77 9.98
C GLN A 60 -13.19 -16.67 9.46
N LEU A 61 -13.46 -16.64 8.14
CA LEU A 61 -14.39 -15.68 7.54
C LEU A 61 -15.84 -15.89 8.01
N GLU A 62 -16.30 -17.14 8.13
CA GLU A 62 -17.62 -17.44 8.68
C GLU A 62 -17.70 -17.14 10.18
N PHE A 63 -16.66 -17.49 10.95
CA PHE A 63 -16.61 -17.24 12.38
C PHE A 63 -16.71 -15.75 12.72
N TYR A 64 -15.91 -14.91 12.04
CA TYR A 64 -15.88 -13.48 12.31
C TYR A 64 -17.00 -12.68 11.66
N ARG A 65 -17.82 -13.28 10.79
CA ARG A 65 -18.88 -12.59 10.05
C ARG A 65 -19.81 -11.76 10.96
N ASP A 66 -20.31 -12.35 12.03
CA ASP A 66 -21.24 -11.67 12.93
C ASP A 66 -20.53 -10.76 13.94
N PRO A 67 -19.40 -11.16 14.56
CA PRO A 67 -18.59 -10.25 15.38
C PRO A 67 -18.22 -8.94 14.67
N VAL A 68 -17.76 -8.99 13.43
CA VAL A 68 -17.40 -7.76 12.68
C VAL A 68 -18.62 -6.90 12.32
N ALA A 69 -19.84 -7.43 12.42
CA ALA A 69 -21.06 -6.67 12.16
C ALA A 69 -21.47 -5.77 13.35
N GLY A 70 -20.97 -6.04 14.56
CA GLY A 70 -21.48 -5.45 15.81
C GLY A 70 -21.52 -3.93 15.81
N THR A 71 -20.36 -3.28 15.62
CA THR A 71 -20.19 -1.81 15.70
C THR A 71 -20.59 -1.05 14.43
N ILE A 72 -20.95 -1.75 13.34
CA ILE A 72 -21.40 -1.15 12.06
C ILE A 72 -22.87 -1.40 11.74
N GLY A 73 -23.45 -2.49 12.26
CA GLY A 73 -24.84 -2.88 12.04
C GLY A 73 -25.14 -3.55 10.69
N PHE A 74 -24.11 -4.00 9.97
CA PHE A 74 -24.23 -4.75 8.73
C PHE A 74 -23.24 -5.92 8.73
N ALA A 75 -23.72 -7.14 8.51
CA ALA A 75 -22.85 -8.30 8.37
C ALA A 75 -22.24 -8.37 6.97
N PRO A 76 -21.01 -8.90 6.83
CA PRO A 76 -20.42 -9.19 5.53
C PRO A 76 -21.39 -10.00 4.65
N ASN A 77 -21.51 -9.57 3.39
CA ASN A 77 -22.39 -10.17 2.38
C ASN A 77 -23.92 -10.10 2.68
N GLN A 78 -24.38 -9.40 3.73
CA GLN A 78 -25.80 -9.35 4.12
C GLN A 78 -26.74 -8.84 3.02
N SER A 79 -26.34 -7.84 2.24
CA SER A 79 -27.18 -7.19 1.22
C SER A 79 -27.20 -7.91 -0.12
N TYR A 80 -26.53 -9.06 -0.24
CA TYR A 80 -26.33 -9.77 -1.51
C TYR A 80 -26.72 -11.25 -1.38
N ARG A 81 -27.38 -11.79 -2.40
CA ARG A 81 -27.81 -13.21 -2.42
C ARG A 81 -26.70 -14.17 -2.80
N ARG A 82 -25.76 -13.74 -3.65
CA ARG A 82 -24.63 -14.59 -4.06
C ARG A 82 -23.53 -14.50 -3.00
N PRO A 83 -22.83 -15.61 -2.69
CA PRO A 83 -21.67 -15.57 -1.81
C PRO A 83 -20.64 -14.54 -2.28
N MET A 84 -19.94 -13.93 -1.34
CA MET A 84 -18.81 -13.03 -1.62
C MET A 84 -17.66 -13.82 -2.24
N PRO A 85 -17.18 -13.48 -3.46
CA PRO A 85 -15.96 -14.05 -3.99
C PRO A 85 -14.76 -13.63 -3.13
N VAL A 86 -13.94 -14.60 -2.74
CA VAL A 86 -12.71 -14.40 -1.97
C VAL A 86 -11.58 -15.11 -2.73
N ILE A 87 -10.57 -14.38 -3.16
CA ILE A 87 -9.48 -14.92 -3.99
C ILE A 87 -8.23 -15.00 -3.11
N LEU A 88 -7.61 -16.18 -3.05
CA LEU A 88 -6.38 -16.38 -2.27
C LEU A 88 -5.14 -16.29 -3.17
N HIS A 89 -4.19 -15.43 -2.79
CA HIS A 89 -2.95 -15.16 -3.51
C HIS A 89 -1.73 -15.72 -2.73
N PRO A 90 -1.38 -17.01 -2.87
CA PRO A 90 -0.33 -17.62 -2.05
C PRO A 90 1.10 -17.43 -2.59
N PHE A 91 1.24 -17.08 -3.88
CA PHE A 91 2.55 -16.95 -4.51
C PHE A 91 3.22 -15.60 -4.25
N TYR A 92 2.47 -14.58 -3.83
CA TYR A 92 3.00 -13.26 -3.50
C TYR A 92 3.58 -13.25 -2.08
N THR A 93 4.80 -12.72 -1.91
CA THR A 93 5.57 -12.79 -0.66
C THR A 93 5.42 -11.56 0.24
N ARG A 94 4.58 -10.58 -0.11
CA ARG A 94 4.21 -9.48 0.80
C ARG A 94 2.79 -9.73 1.31
N GLY A 95 2.60 -9.61 2.61
CA GLY A 95 1.27 -9.63 3.22
C GLY A 95 0.47 -8.40 2.82
N ASN A 96 -0.79 -8.62 2.44
CA ASN A 96 -1.79 -7.59 2.22
C ASN A 96 -3.20 -8.22 2.21
N GLY A 97 -4.23 -7.37 2.15
CA GLY A 97 -5.59 -7.71 1.79
C GLY A 97 -6.23 -6.55 1.03
N ILE A 98 -7.26 -6.82 0.25
CA ILE A 98 -8.04 -5.77 -0.41
C ILE A 98 -9.47 -6.22 -0.67
N VAL A 99 -10.43 -5.33 -0.41
CA VAL A 99 -11.81 -5.48 -0.87
C VAL A 99 -12.08 -4.52 -2.02
N VAL A 100 -12.48 -5.11 -3.15
CA VAL A 100 -12.87 -4.42 -4.37
C VAL A 100 -14.37 -4.59 -4.58
N TRP A 101 -15.06 -3.57 -5.13
CA TRP A 101 -16.50 -3.68 -5.38
C TRP A 101 -16.94 -3.73 -6.84
N ALA A 102 -16.18 -3.22 -7.80
CA ALA A 102 -16.56 -3.25 -9.21
C ALA A 102 -15.44 -3.94 -10.02
N PRO A 103 -15.48 -5.28 -10.18
CA PRO A 103 -16.45 -6.23 -9.65
C PRO A 103 -16.20 -6.60 -8.18
N ARG A 104 -17.26 -7.01 -7.49
CA ARG A 104 -17.24 -7.32 -6.06
C ARG A 104 -16.45 -8.56 -5.73
N ARG A 105 -15.38 -8.39 -4.96
CA ARG A 105 -14.55 -9.49 -4.43
C ARG A 105 -13.65 -9.03 -3.29
N MET A 106 -13.20 -9.99 -2.50
CA MET A 106 -12.11 -9.85 -1.55
C MET A 106 -10.89 -10.59 -2.11
N GLU A 107 -9.70 -10.02 -1.99
CA GLU A 107 -8.43 -10.63 -2.37
C GLU A 107 -7.52 -10.69 -1.14
N LEU A 108 -7.10 -11.90 -0.74
CA LEU A 108 -6.31 -12.16 0.46
C LEU A 108 -4.95 -12.74 0.10
N TYR A 109 -3.88 -12.11 0.58
CA TYR A 109 -2.51 -12.52 0.30
C TYR A 109 -2.04 -13.36 1.48
N THR A 110 -1.83 -14.65 1.24
CA THR A 110 -1.76 -15.61 2.36
C THR A 110 -0.40 -15.65 3.06
N THR A 111 0.62 -14.98 2.52
CA THR A 111 1.92 -14.84 3.18
C THR A 111 1.83 -13.80 4.29
N PRO A 112 2.18 -14.12 5.54
CA PRO A 112 2.21 -13.14 6.62
C PRO A 112 3.12 -11.94 6.35
N ASP A 113 2.78 -10.77 6.88
CA ASP A 113 3.72 -9.65 6.92
C ASP A 113 4.87 -9.95 7.90
N ALA A 114 6.02 -10.30 7.33
CA ALA A 114 7.21 -10.62 8.11
C ALA A 114 7.85 -9.41 8.81
N ASN A 115 7.69 -8.21 8.26
CA ASN A 115 8.43 -7.03 8.71
C ASN A 115 7.65 -6.16 9.70
N ALA A 116 6.31 -6.25 9.68
CA ALA A 116 5.43 -5.55 10.59
C ALA A 116 4.30 -6.48 11.10
N PRO A 117 4.65 -7.61 11.76
CA PRO A 117 3.66 -8.56 12.25
C PRO A 117 2.88 -7.98 13.43
N GLU A 118 1.58 -8.26 13.50
CA GLU A 118 0.79 -7.97 14.70
C GLU A 118 0.82 -9.14 15.68
N ALA A 119 0.49 -8.89 16.96
CA ALA A 119 0.43 -9.95 17.98
C ALA A 119 -0.84 -10.82 17.85
N MET A 120 -1.22 -11.17 16.62
CA MET A 120 -2.33 -12.06 16.28
C MET A 120 -2.03 -12.80 14.96
N PRO A 121 -2.55 -14.02 14.77
CA PRO A 121 -2.31 -14.77 13.53
C PRO A 121 -2.73 -13.99 12.28
N TRP A 122 -1.93 -14.08 11.21
CA TRP A 122 -2.16 -13.32 9.97
C TRP A 122 -3.56 -13.57 9.36
N ILE A 123 -4.00 -14.83 9.40
CA ILE A 123 -5.31 -15.24 8.90
C ILE A 123 -6.46 -14.58 9.65
N THR A 124 -6.35 -14.50 10.98
CA THR A 124 -7.32 -13.84 11.86
C THR A 124 -7.36 -12.35 11.59
N MET A 125 -6.20 -11.71 11.47
CA MET A 125 -6.11 -10.28 11.15
C MET A 125 -6.85 -9.98 9.83
N LEU A 126 -6.53 -10.72 8.76
CA LEU A 126 -7.18 -10.52 7.45
C LEU A 126 -8.69 -10.83 7.49
N ALA A 127 -9.08 -11.92 8.16
CA ALA A 127 -10.48 -12.30 8.27
C ALA A 127 -11.30 -11.21 8.96
N VAL A 128 -10.74 -10.53 9.97
CA VAL A 128 -11.41 -9.42 10.67
C VAL A 128 -11.37 -8.13 9.85
N HIS A 129 -10.18 -7.70 9.40
CA HIS A 129 -9.98 -6.43 8.72
C HIS A 129 -10.74 -6.36 7.38
N GLU A 130 -10.53 -7.35 6.51
CA GLU A 130 -11.12 -7.33 5.17
C GLU A 130 -12.63 -7.62 5.22
N SER A 131 -13.09 -8.48 6.13
CA SER A 131 -14.54 -8.65 6.33
C SER A 131 -15.21 -7.37 6.81
N ARG A 132 -14.50 -6.55 7.61
CA ARG A 132 -15.02 -5.24 8.00
C ARG A 132 -15.19 -4.31 6.80
N HIS A 133 -14.28 -4.31 5.83
CA HIS A 133 -14.49 -3.59 4.56
C HIS A 133 -15.70 -4.12 3.77
N VAL A 134 -15.92 -5.43 3.73
CA VAL A 134 -17.14 -5.99 3.11
C VAL A 134 -18.41 -5.50 3.82
N ALA A 135 -18.40 -5.43 5.15
CA ALA A 135 -19.50 -4.88 5.94
C ALA A 135 -19.75 -3.39 5.63
N GLN A 136 -18.69 -2.60 5.48
CA GLN A 136 -18.74 -1.17 5.14
C GLN A 136 -19.37 -0.88 3.78
N LEU A 137 -19.38 -1.83 2.86
CA LEU A 137 -19.94 -1.66 1.52
C LEU A 137 -21.43 -2.04 1.42
N GLN A 138 -21.97 -2.78 2.41
CA GLN A 138 -23.38 -3.20 2.45
C GLN A 138 -24.41 -2.04 2.47
N PRO A 139 -24.18 -0.92 3.17
CA PRO A 139 -25.13 0.19 3.26
C PRO A 139 -25.50 0.80 1.90
N TYR A 140 -24.58 0.76 0.92
CA TYR A 140 -24.76 1.35 -0.39
C TYR A 140 -25.54 0.47 -1.38
N ARG A 141 -26.06 -0.68 -0.92
CA ARG A 141 -26.92 -1.58 -1.70
C ARG A 141 -28.40 -1.52 -1.29
N VAL A 142 -28.71 -0.88 -0.15
CA VAL A 142 -30.05 -0.95 0.47
C VAL A 142 -30.86 0.35 0.32
N ARG A 143 -32.17 0.24 0.56
CA ARG A 143 -33.12 1.38 0.64
C ARG A 143 -33.10 2.23 -0.64
N TYR A 144 -32.90 3.55 -0.53
CA TYR A 144 -32.96 4.46 -1.66
C TYR A 144 -31.76 4.35 -2.61
N PHE A 145 -30.70 3.61 -2.23
CA PHE A 145 -29.60 3.26 -3.15
C PHE A 145 -29.91 2.05 -4.05
N THR A 146 -30.90 1.23 -3.68
CA THR A 146 -31.28 0.02 -4.42
C THR A 146 -31.58 0.27 -5.90
N PRO A 147 -32.39 1.29 -6.28
CA PRO A 147 -32.70 1.53 -7.69
C PRO A 147 -31.46 1.90 -8.51
N PHE A 148 -30.52 2.65 -7.92
CA PHE A 148 -29.30 3.05 -8.60
C PHE A 148 -28.34 1.90 -8.84
N HIS A 149 -28.28 0.93 -7.92
CA HIS A 149 -27.55 -0.30 -8.16
C HIS A 149 -28.15 -1.09 -9.34
N TYR A 150 -29.46 -1.07 -9.56
CA TYR A 150 -30.04 -1.69 -10.77
C TYR A 150 -29.75 -0.89 -12.06
N LEU A 151 -29.57 0.44 -11.97
CA LEU A 151 -29.26 1.28 -13.13
C LEU A 151 -27.77 1.27 -13.50
N PHE A 152 -26.90 1.14 -12.50
CA PHE A 152 -25.46 1.33 -12.65
C PHE A 152 -24.62 0.11 -12.26
N GLY A 153 -25.21 -0.89 -11.61
CA GLY A 153 -24.52 -2.06 -11.09
C GLY A 153 -23.60 -1.74 -9.92
N GLU A 154 -22.49 -2.47 -9.82
CA GLU A 154 -21.59 -2.42 -8.67
C GLU A 154 -20.74 -1.13 -8.60
N MET A 155 -20.51 -0.45 -9.73
CA MET A 155 -19.77 0.83 -9.76
C MET A 155 -20.45 1.91 -8.92
N PHE A 156 -21.78 1.86 -8.78
CA PHE A 156 -22.51 2.82 -7.96
C PHE A 156 -22.16 2.64 -6.49
N THR A 157 -22.10 1.40 -6.00
CA THR A 157 -21.68 1.12 -4.64
C THR A 157 -20.24 1.59 -4.40
N GLY A 158 -19.31 1.32 -5.33
CA GLY A 158 -17.93 1.80 -5.26
C GLY A 158 -17.81 3.34 -5.26
N ALA A 159 -18.59 4.03 -6.10
CA ALA A 159 -18.60 5.48 -6.14
C ALA A 159 -19.16 6.09 -4.83
N MET A 160 -20.27 5.56 -4.31
CA MET A 160 -20.87 6.07 -3.07
C MET A 160 -20.01 5.78 -1.84
N SER A 161 -19.28 4.67 -1.82
CA SER A 161 -18.34 4.34 -0.75
C SER A 161 -17.14 5.29 -0.72
N ALA A 162 -16.60 5.68 -1.88
CA ALA A 162 -15.57 6.71 -1.97
C ALA A 162 -16.06 8.08 -1.46
N VAL A 163 -17.29 8.49 -1.81
CA VAL A 163 -17.87 9.78 -1.40
C VAL A 163 -18.15 9.84 0.11
N TYR A 164 -18.71 8.77 0.69
CA TYR A 164 -19.18 8.78 2.08
C TYR A 164 -18.22 8.16 3.08
N GLY A 165 -17.40 7.19 2.72
CA GLY A 165 -16.38 6.62 3.62
C GLY A 165 -15.01 7.19 3.32
N GLY A 166 -14.51 6.90 2.11
CA GLY A 166 -13.13 7.14 1.72
C GLY A 166 -12.11 6.38 2.59
N PRO A 167 -10.82 6.34 2.19
CA PRO A 167 -9.86 5.39 2.75
C PRO A 167 -9.69 5.50 4.27
N ALA A 168 -9.42 6.71 4.79
CA ALA A 168 -9.19 6.90 6.23
C ALA A 168 -10.35 6.43 7.13
N PHE A 169 -11.61 6.66 6.75
CA PHE A 169 -12.72 6.21 7.59
C PHE A 169 -12.84 4.68 7.58
N PHE A 170 -12.67 4.05 6.41
CA PHE A 170 -12.75 2.60 6.26
C PHE A 170 -11.64 1.88 7.03
N GLU A 171 -10.39 2.31 6.86
CA GLU A 171 -9.28 1.71 7.60
C GLU A 171 -9.37 1.95 9.10
N GLY A 172 -9.77 3.16 9.50
CA GLY A 172 -9.91 3.50 10.91
C GLY A 172 -10.93 2.64 11.64
N ASP A 173 -12.07 2.43 10.99
CA ASP A 173 -13.14 1.57 11.49
C ASP A 173 -12.76 0.08 11.47
N ALA A 174 -11.94 -0.35 10.50
CA ALA A 174 -11.41 -1.71 10.46
C ALA A 174 -10.36 -1.95 11.57
N VAL A 175 -9.43 -1.03 11.78
CA VAL A 175 -8.45 -1.07 12.88
C VAL A 175 -9.14 -1.01 14.24
N HIS A 176 -10.16 -0.17 14.39
CA HIS A 176 -10.99 -0.13 15.59
C HIS A 176 -11.64 -1.50 15.87
N THR A 177 -12.18 -2.15 14.83
CA THR A 177 -12.77 -3.48 14.92
C THR A 177 -11.74 -4.56 15.27
N GLU A 178 -10.53 -4.53 14.67
CA GLU A 178 -9.42 -5.42 15.07
C GLU A 178 -9.12 -5.32 16.55
N THR A 179 -9.00 -4.09 17.04
CA THR A 179 -8.66 -3.77 18.43
C THR A 179 -9.74 -4.26 19.38
N ALA A 180 -11.02 -4.11 19.00
CA ALA A 180 -12.14 -4.57 19.80
C ALA A 180 -12.28 -6.10 19.83
N LEU A 181 -11.88 -6.80 18.76
CA LEU A 181 -12.08 -8.25 18.62
C LEU A 181 -10.83 -9.07 18.90
N ASN A 182 -9.64 -8.46 18.98
CA ASN A 182 -8.38 -9.18 19.18
C ASN A 182 -7.42 -8.41 20.10
N ARG A 183 -6.74 -9.16 20.98
CA ARG A 183 -5.74 -8.60 21.90
C ARG A 183 -4.54 -7.97 21.19
N GLY A 184 -4.19 -8.46 20.01
CA GLY A 184 -3.09 -7.95 19.18
C GLY A 184 -3.51 -6.90 18.15
N GLY A 185 -4.71 -6.32 18.25
CA GLY A 185 -5.18 -5.29 17.32
C GLY A 185 -4.32 -4.03 17.35
N ARG A 186 -4.20 -3.35 16.21
CA ARG A 186 -3.28 -2.20 16.02
C ARG A 186 -3.56 -1.00 16.94
N GLY A 187 -4.75 -0.88 17.52
CA GLY A 187 -5.05 0.12 18.55
C GLY A 187 -4.31 -0.09 19.88
N HIS A 188 -3.67 -1.26 20.08
CA HIS A 188 -2.80 -1.56 21.21
C HIS A 188 -1.30 -1.52 20.85
N ASP A 189 -0.95 -1.49 19.56
CA ASP A 189 0.43 -1.53 19.06
C ASP A 189 1.13 -0.18 19.29
N ALA A 190 2.26 -0.21 20.00
CA ALA A 190 3.09 0.97 20.21
C ALA A 190 3.60 1.56 18.90
N ASP A 191 4.00 0.76 17.91
CA ASP A 191 4.44 1.26 16.59
C ASP A 191 3.31 1.98 15.85
N PHE A 192 2.05 1.58 16.09
CA PHE A 192 0.89 2.23 15.51
C PHE A 192 0.62 3.59 16.17
N LEU A 193 0.81 3.73 17.48
CA LEU A 193 0.44 4.95 18.21
C LEU A 193 1.60 5.93 18.46
N ASP A 194 2.86 5.48 18.43
CA ASP A 194 4.02 6.23 18.92
C ASP A 194 4.18 7.64 18.32
N TYR A 195 3.99 7.78 17.00
CA TYR A 195 4.10 9.07 16.33
C TYR A 195 3.01 10.04 16.79
N LEU A 196 1.79 9.55 17.03
CA LEU A 196 0.69 10.38 17.51
C LEU A 196 0.93 10.82 18.96
N LYS A 197 1.41 9.91 19.82
CA LYS A 197 1.83 10.21 21.19
C LYS A 197 2.88 11.33 21.22
N MET A 198 3.96 11.15 20.44
CA MET A 198 5.01 12.17 20.31
C MET A 198 4.48 13.49 19.76
N ALA A 199 3.69 13.45 18.68
CA ALA A 199 3.17 14.65 18.03
C ALA A 199 2.25 15.47 18.95
N PHE A 200 1.34 14.82 19.68
CA PHE A 200 0.38 15.49 20.55
C PHE A 200 1.04 16.08 21.80
N ASP A 201 1.96 15.34 22.43
CA ASP A 201 2.74 15.83 23.57
C ASP A 201 3.58 17.07 23.18
N ASN A 202 4.05 17.13 21.93
CA ASN A 202 4.77 18.28 21.35
C ASN A 202 3.85 19.33 20.66
N GLY A 203 2.53 19.27 20.90
CA GLY A 203 1.58 20.31 20.47
C GLY A 203 1.11 20.26 19.01
N ASP A 204 1.42 19.22 18.24
CA ASP A 204 0.89 19.03 16.88
C ASP A 204 -0.53 18.44 16.90
N LEU A 205 -1.51 19.29 17.25
CA LEU A 205 -2.94 18.95 17.31
C LEU A 205 -3.67 19.34 16.03
N ARG A 206 -3.08 19.02 14.87
CA ARG A 206 -3.67 19.34 13.57
C ARG A 206 -5.04 18.65 13.39
N ASN A 207 -5.89 19.25 12.57
CA ASN A 207 -7.24 18.72 12.32
C ASN A 207 -7.23 17.41 11.50
N TYR A 208 -8.38 16.74 11.46
CA TYR A 208 -8.58 15.47 10.76
C TYR A 208 -8.08 15.47 9.31
N TYR A 209 -8.35 16.52 8.54
CA TYR A 209 -7.99 16.57 7.11
C TYR A 209 -6.48 16.66 6.88
N ARG A 210 -5.76 17.35 7.77
CA ARG A 210 -4.29 17.38 7.74
C ARG A 210 -3.66 16.03 8.09
N TRP A 211 -4.27 15.29 9.02
CA TRP A 211 -3.86 13.92 9.32
C TRP A 211 -4.21 12.97 8.16
N ARG A 212 -5.41 13.08 7.60
CA ARG A 212 -5.92 12.20 6.53
C ARG A 212 -5.13 12.33 5.23
N TYR A 213 -4.84 13.55 4.78
CA TYR A 213 -4.25 13.78 3.46
C TYR A 213 -2.73 13.99 3.49
N GLY A 214 -2.15 14.34 4.64
CA GLY A 214 -0.73 14.64 4.78
C GLY A 214 -0.25 15.83 3.94
N SER A 215 1.01 16.23 4.13
CA SER A 215 1.61 17.30 3.32
C SER A 215 3.11 17.10 3.16
N ILE A 216 3.72 17.84 2.23
CA ILE A 216 5.18 17.92 2.14
C ILE A 216 5.81 18.80 3.25
N LYS A 217 4.98 19.50 4.04
CA LYS A 217 5.41 20.40 5.11
C LYS A 217 5.67 19.64 6.42
N ARG A 218 4.67 18.89 6.86
CA ARG A 218 4.67 18.10 8.10
C ARG A 218 4.49 16.63 7.77
N TYR A 219 5.29 15.78 8.39
CA TYR A 219 5.18 14.33 8.22
C TYR A 219 3.84 13.82 8.74
N THR A 220 3.25 12.88 8.01
CA THR A 220 2.09 12.10 8.41
C THR A 220 2.47 10.64 8.20
N PRO A 221 2.28 9.73 9.17
CA PRO A 221 2.64 8.33 8.98
C PRO A 221 1.78 7.65 7.91
N ASP A 222 0.47 7.56 8.13
CA ASP A 222 -0.50 7.03 7.16
C ASP A 222 -1.94 7.44 7.52
N TYR A 223 -2.87 7.10 6.62
CA TYR A 223 -4.29 7.39 6.77
C TYR A 223 -5.02 6.41 7.70
N TYR A 224 -4.44 5.24 8.01
CA TYR A 224 -4.99 4.28 8.99
C TYR A 224 -5.05 4.93 10.37
N ARG A 225 -3.95 5.56 10.81
CA ARG A 225 -3.87 6.28 12.09
C ARG A 225 -4.86 7.44 12.17
N ALA A 226 -5.01 8.20 11.08
CA ALA A 226 -5.99 9.29 11.02
C ALA A 226 -7.44 8.78 11.14
N GLY A 227 -7.72 7.61 10.55
CA GLY A 227 -8.96 6.88 10.69
C GLY A 227 -9.22 6.39 12.12
N TYR A 228 -8.23 5.75 12.72
CA TYR A 228 -8.34 5.23 14.08
C TYR A 228 -8.57 6.35 15.10
N LEU A 229 -7.85 7.48 14.95
CA LEU A 229 -8.11 8.69 15.72
C LEU A 229 -9.58 9.14 15.60
N LEU A 230 -10.20 9.01 14.44
CA LEU A 230 -11.61 9.34 14.27
C LEU A 230 -12.52 8.33 14.98
N VAL A 231 -12.43 7.05 14.64
CA VAL A 231 -13.41 6.05 15.09
C VAL A 231 -13.16 5.64 16.53
N GLY A 232 -11.94 5.22 16.86
CA GLY A 232 -11.55 4.90 18.24
C GLY A 232 -11.56 6.13 19.16
N GLY A 233 -11.27 7.32 18.63
CA GLY A 233 -11.37 8.56 19.40
C GLY A 233 -12.81 8.94 19.77
N MET A 234 -13.82 8.62 18.93
CA MET A 234 -15.22 8.84 19.29
C MET A 234 -15.67 7.94 20.45
N GLU A 235 -15.16 6.71 20.50
CA GLU A 235 -15.36 5.83 21.66
C GLU A 235 -14.66 6.38 22.90
N HIS A 236 -13.36 6.69 22.78
CA HIS A 236 -12.55 7.10 23.93
C HIS A 236 -13.01 8.43 24.54
N ALA A 237 -13.25 9.45 23.72
CA ALA A 237 -13.59 10.80 24.20
C ALA A 237 -15.09 11.02 24.46
N TYR A 238 -15.98 10.23 23.84
CA TYR A 238 -17.43 10.44 23.90
C TYR A 238 -18.25 9.19 24.26
N GLY A 239 -17.61 8.05 24.56
CA GLY A 239 -18.28 6.82 25.00
C GLY A 239 -19.11 6.14 23.91
N GLU A 240 -18.80 6.34 22.63
CA GLU A 240 -19.57 5.80 21.51
C GLU A 240 -18.81 4.74 20.68
N PRO A 241 -18.84 3.45 21.07
CA PRO A 241 -18.19 2.36 20.33
C PRO A 241 -18.86 2.02 18.98
N ALA A 242 -20.10 2.47 18.75
CA ALA A 242 -20.87 2.20 17.53
C ALA A 242 -20.99 3.43 16.62
N PHE A 243 -19.96 4.29 16.61
CA PHE A 243 -19.92 5.51 15.79
C PHE A 243 -20.19 5.23 14.30
N ALA A 244 -19.58 4.18 13.74
CA ALA A 244 -19.79 3.79 12.35
C ALA A 244 -21.25 3.39 12.07
N LYS A 245 -21.88 2.61 12.96
CA LYS A 245 -23.32 2.31 12.88
C LYS A 245 -24.17 3.58 12.88
N LYS A 246 -23.91 4.53 13.78
CA LYS A 246 -24.62 5.82 13.81
C LYS A 246 -24.39 6.64 12.54
N TYR A 247 -23.18 6.59 11.97
CA TYR A 247 -22.85 7.20 10.68
C TYR A 247 -23.74 6.66 9.56
N TYR A 248 -23.81 5.33 9.40
CA TYR A 248 -24.63 4.71 8.36
C TYR A 248 -26.14 4.84 8.61
N GLN A 249 -26.59 4.84 9.86
CA GLN A 249 -27.97 5.19 10.20
C GLN A 249 -28.33 6.62 9.77
N THR A 250 -27.41 7.57 9.98
CA THR A 250 -27.56 8.96 9.56
C THR A 250 -27.60 9.09 8.04
N LEU A 251 -26.71 8.38 7.34
CA LEU A 251 -26.68 8.27 5.88
C LEU A 251 -28.02 7.73 5.38
N LEU A 252 -28.51 6.64 5.95
CA LEU A 252 -29.69 5.95 5.45
C LEU A 252 -31.02 6.57 5.91
N ALA A 253 -31.05 7.58 6.79
CA ALA A 253 -32.28 8.16 7.35
C ALA A 253 -33.38 8.47 6.30
N LYS A 254 -34.65 8.17 6.63
CA LYS A 254 -35.80 8.34 5.71
C LYS A 254 -35.94 9.81 5.26
N GLY A 255 -36.37 10.03 4.01
CA GLY A 255 -36.63 11.36 3.46
C GLY A 255 -35.40 12.16 3.00
N ARG A 256 -34.20 11.56 3.01
CA ARG A 256 -32.95 12.23 2.62
C ARG A 256 -32.32 11.54 1.42
N PHE A 257 -32.66 11.99 0.22
CA PHE A 257 -31.99 11.54 -1.00
C PHE A 257 -30.61 12.21 -1.10
N PHE A 258 -29.53 11.42 -1.12
CA PHE A 258 -28.13 11.89 -1.11
C PHE A 258 -27.83 12.93 0.00
N PRO A 259 -27.80 12.53 1.28
CA PRO A 259 -27.60 13.46 2.38
C PRO A 259 -26.21 14.10 2.33
N PHE A 260 -26.15 15.43 2.43
CA PHE A 260 -24.90 16.16 2.66
C PHE A 260 -24.59 16.30 4.15
N GLY A 261 -23.29 16.40 4.46
CA GLY A 261 -22.81 16.66 5.83
C GLY A 261 -23.08 15.55 6.83
N VAL A 262 -23.09 14.29 6.39
CA VAL A 262 -23.35 13.12 7.25
C VAL A 262 -22.44 13.12 8.47
N MET A 263 -21.12 13.30 8.28
CA MET A 263 -20.15 13.34 9.37
C MET A 263 -20.47 14.39 10.44
N ASN A 264 -20.84 15.61 10.03
CA ASN A 264 -21.22 16.67 10.96
C ASN A 264 -22.52 16.34 11.72
N LYS A 265 -23.50 15.74 11.06
CA LYS A 265 -24.76 15.34 11.70
C LYS A 265 -24.55 14.21 12.70
N THR A 266 -23.75 13.21 12.33
CA THR A 266 -23.39 12.10 13.22
C THR A 266 -22.59 12.61 14.41
N SER A 267 -21.61 13.49 14.20
CA SER A 267 -20.83 14.10 15.28
C SER A 267 -21.71 14.89 16.25
N LYS A 268 -22.68 15.68 15.75
CA LYS A 268 -23.64 16.38 16.62
C LYS A 268 -24.52 15.44 17.43
N ALA A 269 -24.91 14.30 16.86
CA ALA A 269 -25.73 13.31 17.55
C ALA A 269 -24.95 12.49 18.60
N VAL A 270 -23.63 12.40 18.47
CA VAL A 270 -22.75 11.65 19.37
C VAL A 270 -22.11 12.56 20.42
N ALA A 271 -21.41 13.61 19.97
CA ALA A 271 -20.62 14.50 20.80
C ALA A 271 -21.34 15.83 21.15
N GLY A 272 -22.57 16.04 20.66
CA GLY A 272 -23.30 17.30 20.86
C GLY A 272 -22.76 18.51 20.07
N MET A 273 -21.70 18.33 19.28
CA MET A 273 -20.98 19.42 18.63
C MET A 273 -20.61 19.12 17.16
N PRO A 274 -20.26 20.13 16.34
CA PRO A 274 -19.80 19.92 14.97
C PRO A 274 -18.54 19.04 14.92
N PHE A 275 -18.33 18.35 13.80
CA PHE A 275 -17.22 17.39 13.63
C PHE A 275 -15.84 18.00 13.93
N LYS A 276 -15.62 19.24 13.50
CA LYS A 276 -14.35 19.95 13.73
C LYS A 276 -14.03 20.07 15.21
N ASP A 277 -15.03 20.39 16.02
CA ASP A 277 -14.87 20.60 17.46
C ASP A 277 -14.79 19.26 18.19
N ALA A 278 -15.58 18.27 17.74
CA ALA A 278 -15.49 16.90 18.24
C ALA A 278 -14.09 16.31 18.02
N PHE A 279 -13.54 16.44 16.80
CA PHE A 279 -12.18 15.94 16.51
C PHE A 279 -11.10 16.68 17.30
N ARG A 280 -11.28 17.99 17.55
CA ARG A 280 -10.37 18.72 18.45
C ARG A 280 -10.44 18.18 19.87
N GLY A 281 -11.64 17.89 20.37
CA GLY A 281 -11.85 17.24 21.66
C GLY A 281 -11.11 15.91 21.74
N ILE A 282 -11.26 15.04 20.73
CA ILE A 282 -10.52 13.78 20.61
C ILE A 282 -9.01 13.99 20.72
N THR A 283 -8.42 14.90 19.93
CA THR A 283 -6.97 15.13 19.97
C THR A 283 -6.48 15.67 21.31
N ASN A 284 -7.29 16.49 21.99
CA ASN A 284 -6.97 17.01 23.31
C ASN A 284 -7.06 15.92 24.39
N ASP A 285 -8.09 15.08 24.31
CA ASP A 285 -8.30 13.96 25.22
C ASP A 285 -7.15 12.95 25.13
N PHE A 286 -6.79 12.49 23.92
CA PHE A 286 -5.61 11.65 23.73
C PHE A 286 -4.32 12.31 24.21
N ARG A 287 -4.15 13.62 23.98
CA ARG A 287 -2.98 14.34 24.51
C ARG A 287 -2.93 14.26 26.03
N MET A 288 -4.02 14.57 26.72
CA MET A 288 -4.06 14.55 28.18
C MET A 288 -3.79 13.14 28.72
N THR A 289 -4.47 12.13 28.18
CA THR A 289 -4.32 10.73 28.61
C THR A 289 -2.90 10.23 28.36
N TRP A 290 -2.37 10.36 27.15
CA TRP A 290 -1.04 9.84 26.83
C TRP A 290 0.09 10.62 27.51
N THR A 291 -0.06 11.93 27.74
CA THR A 291 0.90 12.69 28.54
C THR A 291 0.88 12.21 29.99
N ALA A 292 -0.30 12.00 30.60
CA ALA A 292 -0.41 11.48 31.96
C ALA A 292 0.16 10.05 32.10
N GLU A 293 -0.13 9.16 31.16
CA GLU A 293 0.45 7.82 31.08
C GLU A 293 1.98 7.86 30.95
N ALA A 294 2.51 8.77 30.12
CA ALA A 294 3.95 8.96 29.98
C ALA A 294 4.56 9.45 31.30
N ASP A 295 4.01 10.49 31.91
CA ASP A 295 4.54 11.07 33.15
C ASP A 295 4.51 10.04 34.30
N ALA A 296 3.49 9.18 34.37
CA ALA A 296 3.41 8.07 35.34
C ALA A 296 4.49 6.99 35.13
N ARG A 297 5.01 6.82 33.91
CA ARG A 297 6.13 5.91 33.62
C ARG A 297 7.50 6.52 33.92
N GLY A 298 7.60 7.80 34.27
CA GLY A 298 8.85 8.43 34.65
C GLY A 298 9.46 7.85 35.95
N PRO A 299 10.73 8.17 36.28
CA PRO A 299 11.67 8.96 35.48
C PRO A 299 12.20 8.18 34.26
N PHE A 300 12.52 8.91 33.19
CA PHE A 300 13.11 8.33 31.97
C PHE A 300 14.63 8.35 32.03
N MET A 301 15.26 7.40 31.32
CA MET A 301 16.72 7.36 31.24
C MET A 301 17.29 8.59 30.51
N PRO A 302 18.50 9.05 30.85
CA PRO A 302 19.21 10.08 30.09
C PRO A 302 19.31 9.70 28.61
N SER A 303 19.21 10.67 27.72
CA SER A 303 19.18 10.42 26.28
C SER A 303 19.83 11.53 25.48
N GLU A 304 20.95 11.22 24.82
CA GLU A 304 21.73 12.18 24.04
C GLU A 304 21.57 11.93 22.54
N PRO A 305 21.45 12.99 21.70
CA PRO A 305 21.46 12.83 20.25
C PRO A 305 22.84 12.39 19.75
N VAL A 306 22.88 11.50 18.75
CA VAL A 306 24.13 11.03 18.12
C VAL A 306 24.48 11.85 16.87
N SER A 307 23.48 12.41 16.19
CA SER A 307 23.64 13.21 14.96
C SER A 307 22.98 14.56 15.06
N ALA A 308 23.35 15.48 14.17
CA ALA A 308 22.65 16.74 13.99
C ALA A 308 21.17 16.52 13.60
N THR A 309 20.32 17.46 13.99
CA THR A 309 18.88 17.45 13.68
C THR A 309 18.65 17.66 12.18
N PRO A 310 17.92 16.75 11.50
CA PRO A 310 17.65 16.88 10.07
C PRO A 310 16.60 17.96 9.79
N ARG A 311 16.63 18.55 8.58
CA ARG A 311 15.64 19.57 8.15
C ARG A 311 14.24 19.01 7.89
N LYS A 312 14.14 17.71 7.59
CA LYS A 312 12.91 17.01 7.25
C LYS A 312 12.87 15.68 7.98
N PHE A 313 11.65 15.19 8.21
CA PHE A 313 11.43 13.96 8.94
C PHE A 313 12.28 12.82 8.36
N THR A 314 13.16 12.27 9.20
CA THR A 314 14.13 11.23 8.84
C THR A 314 14.03 10.08 9.84
N SER A 315 14.06 8.86 9.33
CA SER A 315 14.01 7.65 10.14
C SER A 315 15.28 6.84 9.93
N TYR A 316 15.93 6.49 11.04
CA TYR A 316 17.00 5.51 11.10
C TYR A 316 16.45 4.22 11.71
N ARG A 317 16.64 3.09 11.02
CA ARG A 317 16.23 1.76 11.48
C ARG A 317 17.34 0.74 11.21
N GLY A 318 17.33 -0.36 11.93
CA GLY A 318 18.27 -1.46 11.78
C GLY A 318 19.71 -1.10 12.07
N SER A 319 19.94 -0.35 13.15
CA SER A 319 21.28 0.07 13.52
C SER A 319 22.17 -1.11 13.92
N PHE A 320 23.42 -1.10 13.46
CA PHE A 320 24.47 -2.03 13.84
C PHE A 320 25.86 -1.38 13.78
N PHE A 321 26.81 -1.89 14.56
CA PHE A 321 28.21 -1.49 14.49
C PHE A 321 28.98 -2.37 13.50
N ALA A 322 29.81 -1.74 12.68
CA ALA A 322 30.83 -2.40 11.86
C ALA A 322 32.02 -1.47 11.70
N ASP A 323 33.24 -1.99 11.89
CA ASP A 323 34.49 -1.24 11.77
C ASP A 323 34.50 0.07 12.60
N GLY A 324 34.04 0.02 13.85
CA GLY A 324 33.92 1.19 14.73
C GLY A 324 32.88 2.25 14.32
N ARG A 325 32.09 1.99 13.26
CA ARG A 325 31.05 2.90 12.75
C ARG A 325 29.66 2.36 13.04
N LEU A 326 28.76 3.24 13.47
CA LEU A 326 27.33 2.95 13.52
C LEU A 326 26.72 3.11 12.12
N ILE A 327 26.12 2.05 11.61
CA ILE A 327 25.46 2.01 10.30
C ILE A 327 23.97 1.71 10.52
N SER A 328 23.10 2.43 9.82
CA SER A 328 21.65 2.24 9.86
C SER A 328 21.06 2.31 8.46
N ALA A 329 19.90 1.68 8.27
CA ALA A 329 19.05 1.97 7.13
C ALA A 329 18.34 3.32 7.35
N THR A 330 18.54 4.27 6.45
CA THR A 330 18.00 5.63 6.55
C THR A 330 16.93 5.87 5.48
N SER A 331 15.77 6.38 5.88
CA SER A 331 14.76 6.94 4.97
C SER A 331 14.38 8.35 5.41
N SER A 332 13.98 9.22 4.47
CA SER A 332 13.46 10.54 4.83
C SER A 332 12.41 11.01 3.84
N MET A 333 11.69 12.08 4.19
CA MET A 333 10.77 12.71 3.24
C MET A 333 11.47 13.16 1.95
N GLN A 334 12.77 13.49 2.00
CA GLN A 334 13.55 13.99 0.87
C GLN A 334 14.28 12.90 0.08
N TYR A 335 14.66 11.80 0.72
CA TYR A 335 15.50 10.78 0.11
C TYR A 335 14.91 9.37 0.28
N PRO A 336 14.92 8.54 -0.78
CA PRO A 336 14.49 7.15 -0.67
C PRO A 336 15.42 6.37 0.25
N ARG A 337 14.96 5.20 0.70
CA ARG A 337 15.67 4.37 1.67
C ARG A 337 17.08 3.99 1.19
N THR A 338 18.05 4.09 2.10
CA THR A 338 19.46 3.72 1.85
C THR A 338 20.05 2.94 3.01
N LEU A 339 21.12 2.20 2.75
CA LEU A 339 21.98 1.57 3.75
C LEU A 339 23.42 1.97 3.43
N ASP A 340 24.09 2.64 4.38
CA ASP A 340 25.44 3.21 4.17
C ASP A 340 25.53 4.06 2.88
N GLY A 341 24.51 4.88 2.63
CA GLY A 341 24.39 5.77 1.46
C GLY A 341 24.01 5.07 0.14
N ARG A 342 23.87 3.74 0.11
CA ARG A 342 23.52 2.97 -1.09
C ARG A 342 22.02 2.65 -1.13
N PRO A 343 21.39 2.53 -2.32
CA PRO A 343 19.98 2.15 -2.42
C PRO A 343 19.65 0.86 -1.65
N TYR A 344 18.61 0.94 -0.82
CA TYR A 344 18.11 -0.17 -0.02
C TYR A 344 16.63 -0.36 -0.35
N ALA A 345 16.22 -1.59 -0.67
CA ALA A 345 14.86 -1.82 -1.15
C ALA A 345 13.82 -1.47 -0.09
N GLU A 346 12.65 -0.97 -0.49
CA GLU A 346 11.55 -0.72 0.44
C GLU A 346 11.04 -2.02 1.06
N SER A 347 11.05 -3.14 0.30
CA SER A 347 10.74 -4.49 0.80
C SER A 347 11.80 -5.08 1.74
N ALA A 348 12.96 -4.44 1.87
CA ALA A 348 14.05 -5.05 2.61
C ALA A 348 13.72 -5.12 4.11
N SER A 349 13.96 -6.28 4.73
CA SER A 349 13.85 -6.44 6.17
C SER A 349 14.89 -5.59 6.90
N ILE A 350 14.87 -5.60 8.22
CA ILE A 350 15.92 -4.96 9.02
C ILE A 350 17.25 -5.69 8.79
N PRO A 351 18.37 -5.00 8.50
CA PRO A 351 19.67 -5.64 8.36
C PRO A 351 20.19 -6.14 9.72
N ARG A 352 20.72 -7.36 9.75
CA ARG A 352 21.37 -7.97 10.92
C ARG A 352 22.85 -8.21 10.63
N TYR A 353 23.72 -7.61 11.43
CA TYR A 353 25.17 -7.73 11.29
C TYR A 353 25.74 -8.86 12.12
N SER A 354 26.71 -9.58 11.55
CA SER A 354 27.54 -10.55 12.26
C SER A 354 29.01 -10.18 12.09
N ALA A 355 29.71 -10.03 13.21
CA ALA A 355 31.14 -9.78 13.23
C ALA A 355 31.94 -10.96 12.65
N GLY A 356 31.54 -12.21 12.96
CA GLY A 356 32.17 -13.41 12.39
C GLY A 356 32.05 -13.48 10.86
N LEU A 357 30.98 -12.93 10.27
CA LEU A 357 30.84 -12.81 8.82
C LEU A 357 31.51 -11.56 8.24
N GLY A 358 31.74 -10.53 9.06
CA GLY A 358 32.06 -9.17 8.59
C GLY A 358 30.97 -8.58 7.69
N LYS A 359 29.72 -9.02 7.82
CA LYS A 359 28.62 -8.67 6.90
C LYS A 359 27.29 -8.48 7.61
N ALA A 360 26.48 -7.56 7.07
CA ALA A 360 25.07 -7.45 7.37
C ALA A 360 24.25 -8.32 6.41
N VAL A 361 23.19 -8.97 6.90
CA VAL A 361 22.29 -9.86 6.15
C VAL A 361 20.85 -9.41 6.32
N TRP A 362 20.04 -9.47 5.26
CA TRP A 362 18.60 -9.15 5.26
C TRP A 362 17.87 -9.90 4.16
N SER A 363 16.54 -9.90 4.17
CA SER A 363 15.73 -10.43 3.07
C SER A 363 15.15 -9.29 2.20
N GLU A 364 15.06 -9.48 0.88
CA GLU A 364 14.34 -8.57 -0.02
C GLU A 364 13.28 -9.33 -0.83
N THR A 365 12.07 -8.78 -0.91
CA THR A 365 11.08 -9.22 -1.89
C THR A 365 11.47 -8.79 -3.30
N LEU A 366 11.47 -9.74 -4.22
CA LEU A 366 11.76 -9.58 -5.64
C LEU A 366 10.54 -9.96 -6.48
N PRO A 367 10.16 -9.16 -7.48
CA PRO A 367 9.05 -9.49 -8.36
C PRO A 367 9.38 -10.69 -9.25
N ASN A 368 8.36 -11.41 -9.71
CA ASN A 368 8.51 -12.28 -10.87
C ASN A 368 8.78 -11.44 -12.13
N LEU A 369 9.38 -12.06 -13.14
CA LEU A 369 9.64 -11.41 -14.42
C LEU A 369 8.36 -10.91 -15.10
N ARG A 370 7.25 -11.63 -14.98
CA ARG A 370 5.99 -11.32 -15.67
C ARG A 370 4.80 -11.19 -14.72
N TRP A 371 4.67 -12.08 -13.75
CA TRP A 371 3.44 -12.23 -12.97
C TRP A 371 3.46 -11.38 -11.70
N GLU A 372 2.56 -10.41 -11.63
CA GLU A 372 2.45 -9.45 -10.54
C GLU A 372 2.11 -10.13 -9.21
N MET A 373 1.27 -11.18 -9.23
CA MET A 373 0.90 -11.98 -8.04
C MET A 373 1.90 -13.09 -7.72
N GLN A 374 3.11 -13.05 -8.28
CA GLN A 374 4.19 -13.97 -7.94
C GLN A 374 5.44 -13.20 -7.57
N SER A 375 5.99 -13.50 -6.39
CA SER A 375 7.24 -12.92 -5.94
C SER A 375 8.06 -13.92 -5.12
N LYS A 376 9.29 -13.52 -4.82
CA LYS A 376 10.29 -14.29 -4.08
C LYS A 376 10.80 -13.44 -2.93
N SER A 377 11.25 -14.05 -1.85
CA SER A 377 11.97 -13.38 -0.77
C SER A 377 13.32 -14.06 -0.58
N ASP A 378 14.39 -13.36 -0.98
CA ASP A 378 15.75 -13.88 -0.97
C ASP A 378 16.64 -13.12 0.00
N LEU A 379 17.67 -13.81 0.51
CA LEU A 379 18.65 -13.24 1.41
C LEU A 379 19.74 -12.50 0.63
N PHE A 380 20.12 -11.34 1.14
CA PHE A 380 21.20 -10.49 0.64
C PHE A 380 22.19 -10.21 1.77
N SER A 381 23.44 -9.95 1.40
CA SER A 381 24.48 -9.50 2.33
C SER A 381 25.16 -8.22 1.86
N TYR A 382 25.71 -7.48 2.82
CA TYR A 382 26.52 -6.28 2.62
C TYR A 382 27.79 -6.37 3.46
N ASP A 383 28.93 -6.26 2.79
CA ASP A 383 30.24 -6.09 3.39
C ASP A 383 30.51 -4.58 3.50
N PRO A 384 30.50 -3.99 4.72
CA PRO A 384 30.71 -2.56 4.92
C PRO A 384 32.16 -2.14 4.61
N ALA A 385 33.15 -2.97 4.93
CA ALA A 385 34.56 -2.69 4.66
C ALA A 385 34.84 -2.57 3.16
N ARG A 386 34.30 -3.49 2.35
CA ARG A 386 34.44 -3.49 0.87
C ARG A 386 33.34 -2.72 0.15
N LYS A 387 32.34 -2.24 0.87
CA LYS A 387 31.11 -1.60 0.35
C LYS A 387 30.44 -2.42 -0.76
N ARG A 388 30.36 -3.74 -0.59
CA ARG A 388 29.88 -4.69 -1.62
C ARG A 388 28.62 -5.40 -1.15
N LYS A 389 27.56 -5.32 -1.98
CA LYS A 389 26.32 -6.10 -1.82
C LYS A 389 26.41 -7.42 -2.60
N ALA A 390 25.88 -8.51 -2.04
CA ALA A 390 25.75 -9.79 -2.70
C ALA A 390 24.37 -10.41 -2.42
N ARG A 391 23.87 -11.23 -3.34
CA ARG A 391 22.67 -12.06 -3.16
C ARG A 391 23.10 -13.45 -2.74
N LEU A 392 22.59 -13.95 -1.62
CA LEU A 392 22.96 -15.24 -1.04
C LEU A 392 22.03 -16.36 -1.53
N THR A 393 20.72 -16.10 -1.66
CA THR A 393 19.74 -17.11 -2.10
C THR A 393 19.02 -16.70 -3.38
N ARG A 394 18.43 -17.68 -4.08
CA ARG A 394 17.72 -17.43 -5.34
C ARG A 394 16.43 -18.24 -5.41
N GLY A 395 15.30 -17.54 -5.50
CA GLY A 395 14.02 -18.24 -5.70
C GLY A 395 13.35 -18.68 -4.41
N GLU A 396 13.80 -18.16 -3.27
CA GLU A 396 13.33 -18.59 -1.96
C GLU A 396 12.13 -17.77 -1.44
N ARG A 397 11.67 -18.15 -0.25
CA ARG A 397 10.64 -17.46 0.54
C ARG A 397 11.14 -17.29 1.98
N LEU A 398 12.36 -16.76 2.11
CA LEU A 398 13.07 -16.59 3.38
C LEU A 398 12.97 -15.14 3.87
N PHE A 399 12.76 -14.97 5.17
CA PHE A 399 12.51 -13.70 5.83
C PHE A 399 13.29 -13.60 7.14
N ASN A 400 13.51 -12.36 7.60
CA ASN A 400 14.10 -12.03 8.90
C ASN A 400 15.34 -12.87 9.26
N PRO A 401 16.39 -12.86 8.42
CA PRO A 401 17.57 -13.67 8.66
C PRO A 401 18.34 -13.19 9.89
N ALA A 402 18.88 -14.15 10.66
CA ALA A 402 19.77 -13.93 11.78
C ALA A 402 21.07 -14.71 11.58
N PRO A 403 22.17 -14.04 11.21
CA PRO A 403 23.47 -14.68 11.19
C PRO A 403 23.96 -14.99 12.62
N SER A 404 24.59 -16.14 12.81
CA SER A 404 25.28 -16.53 14.05
C SER A 404 26.44 -15.58 14.35
N ALA A 405 26.79 -15.43 15.63
CA ALA A 405 27.91 -14.58 16.04
C ALA A 405 29.26 -15.08 15.48
N SER A 406 29.45 -16.41 15.42
CA SER A 406 30.61 -17.06 14.80
C SER A 406 30.66 -16.91 13.28
N GLY A 407 29.53 -16.56 12.66
CA GLY A 407 29.40 -16.43 11.20
C GLY A 407 29.45 -17.75 10.44
N THR A 408 29.23 -18.88 11.11
CA THR A 408 29.27 -20.21 10.48
C THR A 408 27.90 -20.63 9.93
N GLN A 409 26.82 -20.00 10.40
CA GLN A 409 25.44 -20.28 10.01
C GLN A 409 24.58 -19.01 9.96
N ILE A 410 23.52 -19.07 9.17
CA ILE A 410 22.44 -18.08 9.10
C ILE A 410 21.12 -18.80 9.39
N ALA A 411 20.34 -18.33 10.36
CA ALA A 411 18.96 -18.76 10.55
C ALA A 411 18.02 -17.81 9.78
N ALA A 412 16.89 -18.30 9.28
CA ALA A 412 15.86 -17.49 8.64
C ALA A 412 14.49 -18.15 8.78
N ILE A 413 13.42 -17.36 8.64
CA ILE A 413 12.05 -17.86 8.65
C ILE A 413 11.57 -18.09 7.22
N GLU A 414 10.91 -19.22 6.97
CA GLU A 414 10.30 -19.57 5.69
C GLU A 414 8.77 -19.59 5.80
N TYR A 415 8.09 -19.00 4.82
CA TYR A 415 6.63 -19.11 4.66
C TYR A 415 6.30 -19.88 3.37
N PRO A 416 5.93 -21.17 3.47
CA PRO A 416 5.55 -21.98 2.32
C PRO A 416 4.27 -21.47 1.62
N VAL A 417 4.13 -21.78 0.33
CA VAL A 417 2.90 -21.49 -0.45
C VAL A 417 1.68 -22.21 0.15
N THR A 418 1.88 -23.40 0.74
CA THR A 418 0.84 -24.23 1.34
C THR A 418 0.35 -23.72 2.70
N GLY A 419 0.94 -22.64 3.23
CA GLY A 419 0.69 -22.14 4.58
C GLY A 419 1.67 -22.66 5.62
N GLY A 420 1.49 -22.21 6.86
CA GLY A 420 2.39 -22.47 7.98
C GLY A 420 3.70 -21.68 7.91
N SER A 421 4.65 -22.03 8.78
CA SER A 421 5.97 -21.42 8.85
C SER A 421 7.05 -22.43 9.23
N ALA A 422 8.31 -22.13 8.94
CA ALA A 422 9.44 -22.98 9.30
C ALA A 422 10.70 -22.16 9.60
N LEU A 423 11.54 -22.69 10.49
CA LEU A 423 12.90 -22.22 10.70
C LEU A 423 13.82 -22.92 9.70
N VAL A 424 14.67 -22.16 9.01
CA VAL A 424 15.66 -22.69 8.07
C VAL A 424 17.05 -22.27 8.52
N LEU A 425 17.95 -23.24 8.66
CA LEU A 425 19.36 -23.01 8.92
C LEU A 425 20.14 -23.13 7.61
N LEU A 426 20.98 -22.15 7.33
CA LEU A 426 21.76 -22.02 6.10
C LEU A 426 23.25 -21.90 6.39
N SER A 427 24.07 -22.29 5.42
CA SER A 427 25.49 -21.96 5.38
C SER A 427 25.69 -20.44 5.17
N PRO A 428 26.89 -19.89 5.41
CA PRO A 428 27.19 -18.48 5.14
C PRO A 428 27.05 -18.09 3.67
N ALA A 429 27.15 -19.07 2.77
CA ALA A 429 26.94 -18.91 1.34
C ALA A 429 25.45 -18.90 0.94
N GLY A 430 24.53 -19.23 1.85
CA GLY A 430 23.09 -19.28 1.61
C GLY A 430 22.56 -20.67 1.24
N GLU A 431 23.31 -21.74 1.46
CA GLU A 431 22.86 -23.10 1.18
C GLU A 431 22.02 -23.63 2.35
N LYS A 432 20.81 -24.12 2.11
CA LYS A 432 19.95 -24.71 3.16
C LYS A 432 20.60 -25.98 3.71
N ARG A 433 20.80 -26.02 5.03
CA ARG A 433 21.34 -27.19 5.77
C ARG A 433 20.25 -27.95 6.51
N GLN A 434 19.32 -27.22 7.12
CA GLN A 434 18.24 -27.81 7.91
C GLN A 434 16.98 -26.98 7.79
N ARG A 435 15.83 -27.65 7.86
CA ARG A 435 14.50 -27.05 7.88
C ARG A 435 13.66 -27.68 8.97
N ILE A 436 13.06 -26.88 9.82
CA ILE A 436 12.28 -27.31 10.99
C ILE A 436 10.92 -26.61 10.90
N ALA A 437 9.85 -27.38 10.65
CA ALA A 437 8.49 -26.85 10.57
C ALA A 437 7.99 -26.41 11.95
N ALA A 438 7.23 -25.31 11.98
CA ALA A 438 6.53 -24.90 13.19
C ALA A 438 5.39 -25.89 13.51
N PRO A 439 5.13 -26.19 14.80
CA PRO A 439 4.02 -27.03 15.19
C PRO A 439 2.70 -26.26 15.14
N GLY A 440 1.63 -26.94 14.74
CA GLY A 440 0.25 -26.44 14.86
C GLY A 440 0.00 -25.11 14.15
N ASP A 441 -0.51 -24.15 14.93
CA ASP A 441 -0.94 -22.80 14.56
C ASP A 441 0.15 -21.73 14.81
N LEU A 442 1.38 -22.14 15.17
CA LEU A 442 2.47 -21.19 15.39
C LEU A 442 2.99 -20.62 14.07
N GLN A 443 2.86 -19.30 13.95
CA GLN A 443 3.50 -18.49 12.92
C GLN A 443 4.83 -17.95 13.46
N LEU A 444 5.95 -18.58 13.08
CA LEU A 444 7.29 -18.05 13.38
C LEU A 444 7.51 -16.72 12.66
N VAL A 445 8.25 -15.79 13.27
CA VAL A 445 8.38 -14.40 12.78
C VAL A 445 9.83 -13.98 12.62
N GLU A 446 10.59 -13.97 13.71
CA GLU A 446 12.01 -13.61 13.73
C GLU A 446 12.81 -14.66 14.50
N CYS A 447 14.11 -14.72 14.25
CA CYS A 447 15.02 -15.58 14.99
C CYS A 447 16.25 -14.81 15.47
N ALA A 448 16.94 -15.35 16.47
CA ALA A 448 18.23 -14.86 16.95
C ALA A 448 19.08 -16.00 17.53
N TRP A 449 20.39 -15.81 17.50
CA TRP A 449 21.36 -16.73 18.09
C TRP A 449 21.85 -16.21 19.43
N VAL A 450 21.88 -17.05 20.47
CA VAL A 450 22.61 -16.79 21.71
C VAL A 450 23.60 -17.94 21.90
N GLY A 451 24.88 -17.66 21.67
CA GLY A 451 25.86 -18.73 21.46
C GLY A 451 25.44 -19.57 20.24
N GLU A 452 25.32 -20.88 20.44
CA GLU A 452 24.88 -21.84 19.42
C GLU A 452 23.36 -22.15 19.50
N THR A 453 22.65 -21.54 20.45
CA THR A 453 21.20 -21.77 20.64
C THR A 453 20.40 -20.78 19.80
N VAL A 454 19.39 -21.29 19.08
CA VAL A 454 18.45 -20.45 18.32
C VAL A 454 17.20 -20.16 19.16
N TYR A 455 16.83 -18.89 19.22
CA TYR A 455 15.55 -18.42 19.73
C TYR A 455 14.70 -17.90 18.58
N VAL A 456 13.38 -18.06 18.68
CA VAL A 456 12.42 -17.66 17.66
C VAL A 456 11.23 -16.97 18.33
N SER A 457 10.78 -15.84 17.78
CA SER A 457 9.48 -15.29 18.12
C SER A 457 8.40 -15.94 17.27
N ALA A 458 7.26 -16.27 17.88
CA ALA A 458 6.15 -16.87 17.17
C ALA A 458 4.81 -16.35 17.68
N ILE A 459 3.84 -16.27 16.77
CA ILE A 459 2.47 -15.82 17.03
C ILE A 459 1.54 -17.01 16.94
N GLY A 460 0.74 -17.20 17.99
CA GLY A 460 -0.40 -18.12 18.00
C GLY A 460 -1.69 -17.40 18.39
N PRO A 461 -2.80 -18.12 18.64
CA PRO A 461 -4.10 -17.53 18.99
C PRO A 461 -4.07 -16.68 20.26
N GLN A 462 -3.16 -16.98 21.21
CA GLN A 462 -3.01 -16.23 22.46
C GLN A 462 -2.07 -15.02 22.33
N GLY A 463 -1.46 -14.81 21.15
CA GLY A 463 -0.59 -13.69 20.84
C GLY A 463 0.86 -14.09 20.60
N ASN A 464 1.79 -13.18 20.86
CA ASN A 464 3.21 -13.31 20.53
C ASN A 464 4.02 -13.87 21.70
N GLY A 465 4.88 -14.85 21.46
CA GLY A 465 5.75 -15.48 22.45
C GLY A 465 7.16 -15.74 21.93
N ILE A 466 8.07 -16.16 22.81
CA ILE A 466 9.46 -16.52 22.46
C ILE A 466 9.70 -17.99 22.79
N TYR A 467 10.32 -18.69 21.84
CA TYR A 467 10.62 -20.11 21.92
C TYR A 467 12.10 -20.37 21.70
N GLU A 468 12.66 -21.31 22.44
CA GLU A 468 14.03 -21.81 22.29
C GLU A 468 14.00 -23.11 21.48
N LEU A 469 14.90 -23.24 20.50
CA LEU A 469 15.04 -24.48 19.76
C LEU A 469 15.87 -25.50 20.57
N ARG A 470 15.24 -26.59 21.01
CA ARG A 470 15.87 -27.71 21.73
C ARG A 470 15.56 -29.02 21.02
N GLU A 471 16.59 -29.73 20.58
CA GLU A 471 16.46 -31.06 19.94
C GLU A 471 15.42 -31.08 18.80
N GLY A 472 15.35 -29.99 18.01
CA GLY A 472 14.39 -29.85 16.90
C GLY A 472 12.97 -29.47 17.31
N ARG A 473 12.71 -29.15 18.59
CA ARG A 473 11.42 -28.70 19.13
C ARG A 473 11.51 -27.27 19.65
N PHE A 474 10.38 -26.55 19.60
CA PHE A 474 10.26 -25.19 20.12
C PHE A 474 9.76 -25.23 21.56
N ALA A 475 10.65 -24.98 22.51
CA ALA A 475 10.34 -24.91 23.93
C ALA A 475 10.00 -23.47 24.32
N GLU A 476 8.83 -23.23 24.90
CA GLU A 476 8.41 -21.89 25.33
C GLU A 476 9.37 -21.30 26.37
N ARG A 477 9.74 -20.04 26.19
CA ARG A 477 10.57 -19.26 27.14
C ARG A 477 9.93 -17.94 27.55
N LEU A 478 9.05 -17.40 26.72
CA LEU A 478 8.14 -16.32 27.07
C LEU A 478 6.75 -16.72 26.59
N ALA A 479 5.81 -16.79 27.52
CA ALA A 479 4.42 -17.14 27.22
C ALA A 479 3.79 -16.15 26.24
N PRO A 480 2.87 -16.61 25.37
CA PRO A 480 2.14 -15.74 24.47
C PRO A 480 1.43 -14.59 25.18
N THR A 481 1.56 -13.39 24.62
CA THR A 481 0.96 -12.15 25.14
C THR A 481 0.36 -11.32 24.01
N GLY A 482 -0.57 -10.41 24.35
CA GLY A 482 -1.09 -9.41 23.41
C GLY A 482 -0.07 -8.33 23.01
N ALA A 483 1.05 -8.25 23.73
CA ALA A 483 2.14 -7.32 23.39
C ALA A 483 2.91 -7.80 22.15
N LYS A 484 3.35 -6.86 21.34
CA LYS A 484 4.24 -7.09 20.20
C LYS A 484 5.64 -7.39 20.73
N VAL A 485 6.22 -8.50 20.27
CA VAL A 485 7.62 -8.89 20.54
C VAL A 485 8.37 -8.93 19.21
N LYS A 486 9.44 -8.15 19.11
CA LYS A 486 10.21 -7.96 17.88
C LYS A 486 11.67 -7.65 18.17
N GLU A 487 12.46 -7.57 17.11
CA GLU A 487 13.88 -7.26 17.13
C GLU A 487 14.69 -8.18 18.04
N LEU A 488 14.43 -9.49 17.98
CA LEU A 488 15.22 -10.48 18.70
C LEU A 488 16.70 -10.36 18.29
N ARG A 489 17.59 -10.27 19.30
CA ARG A 489 19.04 -10.23 19.11
C ARG A 489 19.76 -10.95 20.24
N GLY A 490 20.73 -11.79 19.90
CA GLY A 490 21.72 -12.21 20.88
C GLY A 490 22.78 -11.14 21.05
N MET A 491 22.91 -10.61 22.26
CA MET A 491 23.92 -9.62 22.60
C MET A 491 24.51 -10.01 23.95
N ARG A 492 25.83 -9.87 24.12
CA ARG A 492 26.49 -10.06 25.43
C ARG A 492 26.11 -11.38 26.14
N GLY A 493 25.93 -12.46 25.38
CA GLY A 493 25.59 -13.79 25.91
C GLY A 493 24.15 -14.00 26.37
N ALA A 494 23.24 -13.05 26.12
CA ALA A 494 21.82 -13.18 26.45
C ALA A 494 20.91 -12.80 25.27
N LEU A 495 19.64 -13.21 25.35
CA LEU A 495 18.62 -12.80 24.39
C LEU A 495 18.06 -11.44 24.80
N TYR A 496 18.08 -10.50 23.87
CA TYR A 496 17.46 -9.19 23.98
C TYR A 496 16.35 -9.07 22.93
N PHE A 497 15.31 -8.31 23.25
CA PHE A 497 14.19 -8.07 22.35
C PHE A 497 13.52 -6.74 22.68
N THR A 498 12.76 -6.22 21.73
CA THR A 498 11.90 -5.06 21.93
C THR A 498 10.46 -5.52 22.11
N ALA A 499 9.77 -4.97 23.09
CA ALA A 499 8.36 -5.24 23.30
C ALA A 499 7.60 -4.03 23.86
N ASP A 500 6.27 -4.09 23.80
CA ASP A 500 5.38 -2.99 24.21
C ASP A 500 4.27 -3.35 25.23
N PRO A 501 4.52 -4.16 26.27
CA PRO A 501 3.48 -4.52 27.25
C PRO A 501 2.91 -3.32 28.02
N GLU A 502 3.59 -2.17 28.01
CA GLU A 502 3.15 -0.91 28.62
C GLU A 502 2.70 0.14 27.58
N GLY A 503 2.43 -0.29 26.34
CA GLY A 503 2.00 0.58 25.24
C GLY A 503 3.08 1.49 24.67
N VAL A 504 4.36 1.21 24.97
CA VAL A 504 5.55 1.81 24.34
C VAL A 504 6.64 0.76 24.13
N ASN A 505 7.38 0.87 23.03
CA ASN A 505 8.49 -0.03 22.74
C ASN A 505 9.68 0.21 23.69
N GLU A 506 10.10 -0.81 24.43
CA GLU A 506 11.29 -0.77 25.29
C GLU A 506 12.20 -1.99 25.05
N LEU A 507 13.45 -1.91 25.49
CA LEU A 507 14.40 -3.00 25.45
C LEU A 507 14.21 -3.92 26.66
N TYR A 508 14.12 -5.22 26.38
CA TYR A 508 14.05 -6.28 27.37
C TYR A 508 15.20 -7.26 27.18
N ARG A 509 15.56 -7.93 28.28
CA ARG A 509 16.47 -9.07 28.30
C ARG A 509 15.72 -10.27 28.86
N LEU A 510 15.84 -11.42 28.20
CA LEU A 510 15.31 -12.68 28.70
C LEU A 510 16.35 -13.37 29.59
N GLY A 511 16.07 -13.44 30.88
CA GLY A 511 16.87 -14.18 31.87
C GLY A 511 16.25 -15.53 32.24
N PRO A 512 16.90 -16.30 33.13
CA PRO A 512 16.37 -17.58 33.61
C PRO A 512 15.02 -17.43 34.35
N ALA A 513 14.82 -16.32 35.07
CA ALA A 513 13.63 -16.04 35.87
C ALA A 513 12.51 -15.33 35.09
N GLY A 514 12.69 -15.10 33.78
CA GLY A 514 11.74 -14.35 32.94
C GLY A 514 12.38 -13.11 32.31
N ALA A 515 11.54 -12.19 31.85
CA ALA A 515 11.98 -10.99 31.15
C ALA A 515 12.23 -9.81 32.11
N GLU A 516 13.28 -9.04 31.84
CA GLU A 516 13.61 -7.81 32.55
C GLU A 516 13.62 -6.65 31.56
N ARG A 517 12.89 -5.58 31.86
CA ARG A 517 12.95 -4.33 31.11
C ARG A 517 14.22 -3.58 31.48
N LEU A 518 14.96 -3.09 30.49
CA LEU A 518 16.22 -2.38 30.69
C LEU A 518 16.11 -0.87 30.45
N THR A 519 15.20 -0.45 29.58
CA THR A 519 15.05 0.96 29.18
C THR A 519 13.71 1.53 29.62
N ARG A 520 13.67 2.85 29.81
CA ARG A 520 12.45 3.63 29.97
C ARG A 520 12.58 4.92 29.17
N THR A 521 11.73 5.09 28.18
CA THR A 521 11.72 6.25 27.28
C THR A 521 10.34 6.90 27.27
N ARG A 522 10.29 8.19 26.89
CA ARG A 522 9.04 8.95 26.90
C ARG A 522 8.04 8.44 25.86
N TYR A 523 8.48 8.11 24.65
CA TYR A 523 7.61 7.70 23.52
C TYR A 523 7.90 6.29 22.97
N GLY A 524 8.76 5.52 23.64
CA GLY A 524 9.29 4.26 23.10
C GLY A 524 10.55 4.46 22.24
N ALA A 525 11.33 3.39 22.13
CA ALA A 525 12.53 3.30 21.31
C ALA A 525 12.64 1.92 20.63
N SER A 526 13.46 1.85 19.57
CA SER A 526 13.70 0.64 18.79
C SER A 526 15.18 0.56 18.38
N ASP A 527 15.56 -0.51 17.67
CA ASP A 527 16.86 -0.65 17.03
C ASP A 527 18.06 -0.60 18.00
N PHE A 528 17.86 -1.15 19.20
CA PHE A 528 18.84 -1.16 20.28
C PHE A 528 20.11 -1.93 19.90
N VAL A 529 21.26 -1.30 20.11
CA VAL A 529 22.58 -1.91 19.88
C VAL A 529 23.62 -1.32 20.84
N PHE A 530 24.43 -2.17 21.45
CA PHE A 530 25.56 -1.75 22.27
C PHE A 530 26.77 -1.42 21.38
N ASN A 531 27.61 -0.47 21.81
CA ASN A 531 28.95 -0.30 21.23
C ASN A 531 29.86 -1.49 21.55
N GLU A 532 31.04 -1.52 20.93
CA GLU A 532 32.03 -2.59 21.12
C GLU A 532 32.50 -2.72 22.59
N ALA A 533 32.67 -1.61 23.30
CA ALA A 533 33.03 -1.61 24.73
C ALA A 533 31.90 -2.11 25.65
N GLY A 534 30.65 -2.13 25.17
CA GLY A 534 29.49 -2.55 25.95
C GLY A 534 29.07 -1.57 27.06
N ASP A 535 29.61 -0.35 27.07
CA ASP A 535 29.36 0.69 28.07
C ASP A 535 28.32 1.74 27.61
N THR A 536 27.96 1.74 26.32
CA THR A 536 27.02 2.69 25.71
C THR A 536 25.97 1.95 24.89
N LEU A 537 24.70 2.27 25.12
CA LEU A 537 23.56 1.76 24.36
C LEU A 537 23.11 2.81 23.34
N TYR A 538 23.04 2.42 22.07
CA TYR A 538 22.49 3.20 20.97
C TYR A 538 21.12 2.67 20.60
N TYR A 539 20.22 3.57 20.22
CA TYR A 539 18.84 3.22 19.87
C TYR A 539 18.22 4.32 19.03
N SER A 540 17.13 3.98 18.35
CA SER A 540 16.31 4.91 17.58
C SER A 540 15.09 5.34 18.40
N ALA A 541 14.90 6.65 18.59
CA ALA A 541 13.76 7.19 19.32
C ALA A 541 13.06 8.30 18.52
N LEU A 542 11.76 8.46 18.73
CA LEU A 542 10.98 9.51 18.09
C LEU A 542 11.19 10.87 18.75
N VAL A 543 11.39 11.87 17.90
CA VAL A 543 11.37 13.31 18.17
C VAL A 543 10.64 14.00 17.01
N PRO A 544 10.25 15.29 17.11
CA PRO A 544 9.50 15.98 16.05
C PRO A 544 10.15 15.90 14.66
N GLU A 545 11.48 15.85 14.58
CA GLU A 545 12.23 15.82 13.32
C GLU A 545 12.49 14.40 12.78
N GLY A 546 12.08 13.35 13.47
CA GLY A 546 12.36 11.99 13.01
C GLY A 546 12.35 10.89 14.05
N ARG A 547 12.58 9.68 13.57
CA ARG A 547 13.08 8.58 14.40
C ARG A 547 14.61 8.60 14.31
N LEU A 548 15.24 9.27 15.27
CA LEU A 548 16.67 9.59 15.25
C LEU A 548 17.46 8.70 16.20
N VAL A 549 18.74 8.49 15.88
CA VAL A 549 19.65 7.73 16.73
C VAL A 549 20.02 8.57 17.96
N ARG A 550 19.84 7.96 19.13
CA ARG A 550 20.21 8.48 20.44
C ARG A 550 21.10 7.47 21.15
N LYS A 551 21.76 7.92 22.21
CA LYS A 551 22.59 7.09 23.07
C LYS A 551 22.36 7.37 24.55
N THR A 552 22.65 6.38 25.37
CA THR A 552 22.67 6.47 26.83
C THR A 552 23.78 5.58 27.38
N ALA A 553 24.32 5.90 28.56
CA ALA A 553 25.32 5.04 29.19
C ALA A 553 24.65 3.80 29.78
N VAL A 554 25.29 2.63 29.70
CA VAL A 554 24.75 1.38 30.22
C VAL A 554 24.57 1.42 31.74
N ARG A 555 25.38 2.21 32.44
CA ARG A 555 25.24 2.45 33.89
C ARG A 555 23.96 3.19 34.28
N ASP A 556 23.33 3.89 33.33
CA ASP A 556 22.09 4.65 33.56
C ASP A 556 20.84 3.81 33.28
N LEU A 557 21.00 2.58 32.78
CA LEU A 557 19.90 1.63 32.62
C LEU A 557 19.41 1.15 33.98
N GLN A 558 18.09 0.96 34.10
CA GLN A 558 17.46 0.52 35.35
C GLN A 558 16.71 -0.80 35.09
N PRO A 559 17.41 -1.95 35.16
CA PRO A 559 16.79 -3.26 34.99
C PRO A 559 15.67 -3.48 36.02
N GLN A 560 14.50 -3.86 35.55
CA GLN A 560 13.36 -4.22 36.40
C GLN A 560 12.67 -5.47 35.85
N PRO A 561 12.26 -6.42 36.71
CA PRO A 561 11.40 -7.51 36.29
C PRO A 561 10.16 -6.98 35.56
N ALA A 562 9.82 -7.60 34.43
CA ALA A 562 8.68 -7.20 33.62
C ALA A 562 7.67 -8.34 33.54
N ALA A 563 6.42 -8.02 33.85
CA ALA A 563 5.31 -8.92 33.60
C ALA A 563 4.87 -8.79 32.14
N PHE A 564 4.64 -9.92 31.50
CA PHE A 564 3.98 -10.01 30.20
C PHE A 564 2.61 -10.65 30.43
N PRO A 565 1.63 -9.91 30.97
CA PRO A 565 0.31 -10.47 31.16
C PRO A 565 -0.23 -10.94 29.80
N ALA A 566 -0.91 -12.09 29.79
CA ALA A 566 -1.92 -12.30 28.76
C ALA A 566 -2.84 -11.08 28.83
N GLY A 567 -2.96 -10.30 27.74
CA GLY A 567 -3.36 -8.89 27.74
C GLY A 567 -4.71 -8.55 28.41
N GLY A 568 -5.21 -7.34 28.18
CA GLY A 568 -6.50 -6.85 28.74
C GLY A 568 -7.70 -7.78 28.55
N PRO A 569 -8.90 -7.40 29.05
CA PRO A 569 -10.07 -8.26 29.07
C PRO A 569 -10.25 -8.99 27.74
N ALA A 570 -10.41 -10.32 27.78
CA ALA A 570 -10.63 -11.10 26.57
C ALA A 570 -11.80 -10.47 25.79
N PRO A 571 -11.67 -10.30 24.46
CA PRO A 571 -12.78 -9.80 23.67
C PRO A 571 -13.97 -10.73 23.88
N SER A 572 -15.18 -10.15 23.99
CA SER A 572 -16.41 -10.92 24.11
C SER A 572 -16.74 -11.56 22.75
N LEU A 573 -16.07 -12.68 22.47
CA LEU A 573 -16.26 -13.51 21.29
C LEU A 573 -16.91 -14.83 21.67
N PRO A 574 -17.70 -15.44 20.76
CA PRO A 574 -18.09 -16.84 20.92
C PRO A 574 -16.83 -17.73 20.95
N SER A 575 -16.94 -18.92 21.53
CA SER A 575 -15.81 -19.86 21.49
C SER A 575 -15.56 -20.31 20.06
N GLU A 576 -14.30 -20.25 19.61
CA GLU A 576 -13.87 -20.89 18.37
C GLU A 576 -13.82 -22.42 18.51
N GLU A 577 -13.69 -22.92 19.74
CA GLU A 577 -13.54 -24.35 20.00
C GLU A 577 -14.82 -25.10 19.58
N GLY A 578 -14.65 -26.05 18.66
CA GLY A 578 -15.77 -26.80 18.07
C GLY A 578 -16.57 -26.02 17.02
N TYR A 579 -16.20 -24.77 16.67
CA TYR A 579 -16.84 -24.04 15.58
C TYR A 579 -16.47 -24.65 14.23
N ALA A 580 -17.42 -25.34 13.61
CA ALA A 580 -17.28 -26.00 12.33
C ALA A 580 -18.40 -25.55 11.37
N PRO A 581 -18.20 -24.49 10.58
CA PRO A 581 -19.18 -24.06 9.61
C PRO A 581 -19.28 -25.08 8.47
N ALA A 582 -20.41 -25.10 7.77
CA ALA A 582 -20.57 -25.92 6.57
C ALA A 582 -19.63 -25.42 5.45
N ILE A 583 -18.56 -26.17 5.20
CA ILE A 583 -17.61 -25.89 4.12
C ILE A 583 -17.76 -26.99 3.06
N GLY A 584 -18.17 -26.60 1.85
CA GLY A 584 -18.29 -27.51 0.73
C GLY A 584 -16.95 -28.10 0.28
N GLU A 585 -17.01 -29.23 -0.43
CA GLU A 585 -15.82 -29.89 -0.95
C GLU A 585 -15.11 -29.07 -2.05
N PRO A 586 -13.77 -29.13 -2.13
CA PRO A 586 -13.00 -28.53 -3.21
C PRO A 586 -13.47 -29.00 -4.59
N THR A 587 -13.73 -28.04 -5.48
CA THR A 587 -14.06 -28.31 -6.88
C THR A 587 -13.17 -27.49 -7.81
N SER A 588 -12.96 -27.95 -9.04
CA SER A 588 -12.18 -27.20 -10.03
C SER A 588 -12.87 -25.89 -10.42
N TYR A 589 -12.11 -24.79 -10.47
CA TYR A 589 -12.55 -23.49 -10.96
C TYR A 589 -12.01 -23.27 -12.38
N SER A 590 -12.91 -23.27 -13.37
CA SER A 590 -12.54 -23.00 -14.76
C SER A 590 -12.46 -21.50 -15.03
N ARG A 591 -11.30 -21.03 -15.50
CA ARG A 591 -11.11 -19.63 -15.92
C ARG A 591 -12.02 -19.25 -17.10
N LEU A 592 -12.16 -20.16 -18.07
CA LEU A 592 -12.95 -19.92 -19.28
C LEU A 592 -14.45 -19.85 -18.98
N ALA A 593 -14.94 -20.70 -18.08
CA ALA A 593 -16.35 -20.68 -17.66
C ALA A 593 -16.73 -19.40 -16.88
N HIS A 594 -15.75 -18.71 -16.31
CA HIS A 594 -15.91 -17.47 -15.55
C HIS A 594 -15.25 -16.28 -16.23
N LEU A 595 -15.03 -16.35 -17.55
CA LEU A 595 -14.22 -15.36 -18.27
C LEU A 595 -14.90 -13.98 -18.35
N ILE A 596 -16.22 -13.95 -18.51
CA ILE A 596 -17.00 -12.70 -18.61
C ILE A 596 -17.94 -12.59 -17.42
N HIS A 597 -17.75 -11.54 -16.62
CA HIS A 597 -18.64 -11.16 -15.54
C HIS A 597 -18.99 -9.68 -15.67
N VAL A 598 -20.21 -9.41 -16.15
CA VAL A 598 -20.75 -8.05 -16.24
C VAL A 598 -21.15 -7.61 -14.84
N HIS A 599 -20.43 -6.64 -14.29
CA HIS A 599 -20.65 -6.15 -12.93
C HIS A 599 -21.35 -4.79 -12.91
N SER A 600 -21.24 -4.03 -13.99
CA SER A 600 -21.83 -2.70 -14.10
C SER A 600 -22.30 -2.40 -15.51
N TRP A 601 -23.25 -1.47 -15.64
CA TRP A 601 -23.68 -0.90 -16.91
C TRP A 601 -24.16 0.53 -16.72
N VAL A 602 -24.34 1.28 -17.78
CA VAL A 602 -24.89 2.64 -17.78
C VAL A 602 -25.90 2.74 -18.93
N PRO A 603 -27.09 3.32 -18.73
CA PRO A 603 -28.10 3.50 -19.78
C PRO A 603 -27.77 4.69 -20.72
N LEU A 604 -26.49 4.85 -21.04
CA LEU A 604 -25.94 5.82 -21.97
C LEU A 604 -24.79 5.17 -22.72
N HIS A 605 -24.63 5.55 -23.99
CA HIS A 605 -23.41 5.28 -24.74
C HIS A 605 -22.34 6.28 -24.34
N VAL A 606 -21.19 5.78 -23.86
CA VAL A 606 -20.03 6.60 -23.47
C VAL A 606 -18.76 5.98 -24.06
N GLU A 607 -18.03 6.77 -24.86
CA GLU A 607 -16.70 6.40 -25.36
C GLU A 607 -15.63 6.94 -24.42
N TYR A 608 -15.20 6.11 -23.46
CA TYR A 608 -14.28 6.46 -22.38
C TYR A 608 -13.00 7.20 -22.84
N ASP A 609 -12.29 6.67 -23.84
CA ASP A 609 -10.99 7.23 -24.27
C ASP A 609 -11.14 8.66 -24.87
N ASN A 610 -12.35 9.03 -25.33
CA ASN A 610 -12.62 10.36 -25.88
C ASN A 610 -12.92 11.40 -24.79
N VAL A 611 -13.40 11.00 -23.60
CA VAL A 611 -13.82 11.94 -22.53
C VAL A 611 -12.66 12.75 -21.94
N LEU A 612 -11.44 12.21 -21.94
CA LEU A 612 -10.26 12.82 -21.31
C LEU A 612 -9.53 13.85 -22.20
N ALA A 613 -9.95 14.02 -23.46
CA ALA A 613 -9.24 14.82 -24.46
C ALA A 613 -9.99 16.08 -24.93
N MET A 614 -11.06 16.51 -24.25
CA MET A 614 -12.13 17.30 -24.89
C MET A 614 -12.37 18.73 -24.40
N SER A 615 -12.74 19.60 -25.36
CA SER A 615 -13.22 20.98 -25.19
C SER A 615 -14.76 21.05 -24.99
N GLU A 616 -15.31 22.24 -24.71
CA GLU A 616 -16.72 22.44 -24.32
C GLU A 616 -17.75 21.97 -25.37
N ASP A 617 -17.46 22.10 -26.66
CA ASP A 617 -18.35 21.65 -27.75
C ASP A 617 -18.42 20.12 -27.90
N GLN A 618 -17.39 19.42 -27.43
CA GLN A 618 -17.28 17.97 -27.52
C GLN A 618 -18.06 17.24 -26.40
N LEU A 619 -18.35 17.93 -25.28
CA LEU A 619 -19.17 17.39 -24.17
C LEU A 619 -20.57 16.93 -24.60
N LYS A 620 -21.16 17.56 -25.62
CA LYS A 620 -22.48 17.16 -26.17
C LYS A 620 -22.42 15.87 -27.00
N GLN A 621 -21.22 15.43 -27.42
CA GLN A 621 -21.01 14.20 -28.19
C GLN A 621 -20.54 13.02 -27.32
N VAL A 622 -20.16 13.26 -26.06
CA VAL A 622 -19.59 12.29 -25.11
C VAL A 622 -20.60 11.27 -24.59
N ALA A 623 -21.86 11.66 -24.46
CA ALA A 623 -22.95 10.78 -24.03
C ALA A 623 -24.09 10.84 -25.04
N SER A 624 -24.47 9.69 -25.60
CA SER A 624 -25.64 9.58 -26.48
C SER A 624 -26.61 8.51 -25.97
N PRO A 625 -27.91 8.56 -26.33
CA PRO A 625 -28.84 7.48 -26.05
C PRO A 625 -28.25 6.13 -26.50
N GLY A 626 -28.19 5.18 -25.56
CA GLY A 626 -27.48 3.92 -25.77
C GLY A 626 -27.26 3.17 -24.46
N VAL A 627 -26.37 2.18 -24.50
CA VAL A 627 -25.97 1.40 -23.32
C VAL A 627 -24.48 1.15 -23.34
N THR A 628 -23.86 1.16 -22.16
CA THR A 628 -22.47 0.74 -21.96
C THR A 628 -22.41 -0.30 -20.85
N ALA A 629 -21.83 -1.46 -21.11
CA ALA A 629 -21.58 -2.53 -20.15
C ALA A 629 -20.09 -2.63 -19.83
N PHE A 630 -19.79 -2.94 -18.56
CA PHE A 630 -18.46 -3.13 -18.02
C PHE A 630 -18.37 -4.55 -17.46
N PHE A 631 -17.31 -5.26 -17.82
CA PHE A 631 -17.09 -6.62 -17.37
C PHE A 631 -15.65 -6.83 -16.95
N GLN A 632 -15.48 -7.63 -15.91
CA GLN A 632 -14.19 -8.07 -15.41
C GLN A 632 -14.40 -9.35 -14.61
N ASN A 633 -13.56 -10.36 -14.82
CA ASN A 633 -13.66 -11.61 -14.06
C ASN A 633 -13.02 -11.53 -12.68
N ASP A 634 -13.37 -12.49 -11.81
CA ASP A 634 -12.91 -12.53 -10.41
C ASP A 634 -11.37 -12.59 -10.28
N LEU A 635 -10.69 -13.21 -11.24
CA LEU A 635 -9.22 -13.34 -11.28
C LEU A 635 -8.52 -12.15 -11.96
N SER A 636 -9.27 -11.11 -12.36
CA SER A 636 -8.74 -9.90 -13.03
C SER A 636 -7.87 -10.18 -14.26
N THR A 637 -8.11 -11.30 -14.95
CA THR A 637 -7.37 -11.70 -16.16
C THR A 637 -8.04 -11.21 -17.43
N LEU A 638 -9.34 -10.93 -17.40
CA LEU A 638 -10.07 -10.24 -18.47
C LEU A 638 -10.79 -9.03 -17.87
N SER A 639 -10.64 -7.87 -18.50
CA SER A 639 -11.46 -6.68 -18.26
C SER A 639 -11.85 -6.03 -19.57
N GLY A 640 -12.95 -5.26 -19.58
CA GLY A 640 -13.36 -4.58 -20.80
C GLY A 640 -14.68 -3.85 -20.73
N THR A 641 -14.95 -3.11 -21.80
CA THR A 641 -16.17 -2.35 -22.02
C THR A 641 -16.79 -2.72 -23.35
N ALA A 642 -18.12 -2.69 -23.40
CA ALA A 642 -18.89 -2.79 -24.63
C ALA A 642 -20.01 -1.76 -24.61
N ALA A 643 -20.15 -0.97 -25.66
CA ALA A 643 -21.12 0.11 -25.77
C ALA A 643 -21.87 0.07 -27.11
N TYR A 644 -23.13 0.50 -27.10
CA TYR A 644 -23.95 0.66 -28.29
C TYR A 644 -24.66 2.01 -28.27
N SER A 645 -24.55 2.77 -29.36
CA SER A 645 -25.20 4.07 -29.55
C SER A 645 -26.40 3.92 -30.48
N ILE A 646 -27.56 4.36 -30.01
CA ILE A 646 -28.78 4.45 -30.83
C ILE A 646 -28.61 5.56 -31.87
N THR A 647 -28.06 6.71 -31.47
CA THR A 647 -27.88 7.87 -32.35
C THR A 647 -26.85 7.63 -33.45
N ARG A 648 -25.73 6.98 -33.13
CA ARG A 648 -24.68 6.67 -34.11
C ARG A 648 -24.94 5.36 -34.85
N GLN A 649 -25.98 4.59 -34.49
CA GLN A 649 -26.31 3.29 -35.07
C GLN A 649 -25.08 2.39 -35.18
N GLY A 650 -24.52 2.05 -34.03
CA GLY A 650 -23.23 1.39 -33.99
C GLY A 650 -22.70 1.17 -32.59
N GLY A 651 -21.59 0.46 -32.48
CA GLY A 651 -21.04 0.03 -31.20
C GLY A 651 -19.54 0.12 -31.12
N TYR A 652 -19.07 -0.07 -29.90
CA TYR A 652 -17.69 0.01 -29.49
C TYR A 652 -17.40 -1.10 -28.48
N ALA A 653 -16.24 -1.74 -28.57
CA ALA A 653 -15.78 -2.67 -27.56
C ALA A 653 -14.29 -2.52 -27.32
N LYS A 654 -13.87 -2.63 -26.06
CA LYS A 654 -12.47 -2.68 -25.63
C LYS A 654 -12.29 -3.83 -24.65
N LEU A 655 -11.24 -4.60 -24.85
CA LEU A 655 -10.93 -5.82 -24.11
C LEU A 655 -9.46 -5.80 -23.74
N THR A 656 -9.14 -6.13 -22.50
CA THR A 656 -7.78 -6.39 -22.03
C THR A 656 -7.74 -7.78 -21.45
N TYR A 657 -6.85 -8.64 -21.97
CA TYR A 657 -6.58 -9.98 -21.47
C TYR A 657 -5.13 -10.10 -21.04
N SER A 658 -4.92 -10.31 -19.75
CA SER A 658 -3.60 -10.38 -19.10
C SER A 658 -3.28 -11.78 -18.54
N GLY A 659 -4.15 -12.77 -18.80
CA GLY A 659 -3.95 -14.16 -18.38
C GLY A 659 -2.87 -14.96 -19.13
N LEU A 660 -2.22 -14.35 -20.13
CA LEU A 660 -1.10 -14.92 -20.89
C LEU A 660 0.22 -14.23 -20.55
N TRP A 661 1.32 -14.80 -21.02
CA TRP A 661 2.63 -14.17 -20.86
C TRP A 661 2.69 -12.77 -21.52
N ALA A 662 1.99 -12.57 -22.63
CA ALA A 662 1.72 -11.23 -23.16
C ALA A 662 0.39 -10.71 -22.62
N VAL A 663 0.32 -9.40 -22.34
CA VAL A 663 -0.95 -8.70 -22.18
C VAL A 663 -1.45 -8.34 -23.57
N LEU A 664 -2.71 -8.65 -23.85
CA LEU A 664 -3.36 -8.38 -25.13
C LEU A 664 -4.51 -7.40 -24.91
N GLU A 665 -4.53 -6.34 -25.70
CA GLU A 665 -5.59 -5.34 -25.72
C GLU A 665 -6.21 -5.30 -27.10
N GLY A 666 -7.53 -5.43 -27.18
CA GLY A 666 -8.31 -5.33 -28.40
C GLY A 666 -9.31 -4.19 -28.30
N GLN A 667 -9.41 -3.41 -29.36
CA GLN A 667 -10.40 -2.35 -29.48
C GLN A 667 -11.07 -2.45 -30.86
N PHE A 668 -12.39 -2.30 -30.89
CA PHE A 668 -13.17 -2.27 -32.12
C PHE A 668 -14.25 -1.21 -32.02
N SER A 669 -14.47 -0.47 -33.10
CA SER A 669 -15.60 0.45 -33.24
C SER A 669 -16.23 0.32 -34.62
N SER A 670 -17.56 0.41 -34.67
CA SER A 670 -18.35 0.40 -35.90
C SER A 670 -19.48 1.40 -35.78
N TYR A 671 -19.43 2.47 -36.58
CA TYR A 671 -20.46 3.51 -36.62
C TYR A 671 -20.81 3.86 -38.06
N LYS A 672 -22.09 3.72 -38.43
CA LYS A 672 -22.60 4.02 -39.79
C LYS A 672 -21.71 3.45 -40.92
N GLY A 673 -21.19 2.23 -40.73
CA GLY A 673 -20.36 1.55 -41.72
C GLY A 673 -18.87 1.93 -41.73
N SER A 674 -18.44 2.89 -40.91
CA SER A 674 -17.02 3.13 -40.59
C SER A 674 -16.59 2.14 -39.51
N ASN A 675 -15.65 1.25 -39.86
CA ASN A 675 -15.12 0.26 -38.92
C ASN A 675 -13.65 0.55 -38.67
N THR A 676 -13.28 0.66 -37.41
CA THR A 676 -11.89 0.78 -36.97
C THR A 676 -11.61 -0.22 -35.87
N GLY A 677 -10.37 -0.65 -35.77
CA GLY A 677 -9.95 -1.38 -34.60
C GLY A 677 -8.46 -1.40 -34.42
N SER A 678 -8.04 -1.89 -33.26
CA SER A 678 -6.64 -2.12 -32.97
C SER A 678 -6.45 -3.34 -32.09
N LEU A 679 -5.36 -4.05 -32.33
CA LEU A 679 -4.80 -5.04 -31.43
C LEU A 679 -3.47 -4.51 -30.92
N TYR A 680 -3.28 -4.51 -29.62
CA TYR A 680 -2.05 -4.11 -28.95
C TYR A 680 -1.61 -5.25 -28.04
N GLY A 681 -0.32 -5.55 -28.04
CA GLY A 681 0.24 -6.62 -27.22
C GLY A 681 1.56 -6.19 -26.62
N TYR A 682 1.80 -6.48 -25.36
CA TYR A 682 3.07 -6.18 -24.70
C TYR A 682 3.44 -7.21 -23.63
N ILE A 683 4.73 -7.30 -23.32
CA ILE A 683 5.26 -8.19 -22.27
C ILE A 683 5.95 -7.32 -21.20
N PRO A 684 5.34 -7.11 -20.02
CA PRO A 684 5.96 -6.30 -18.98
C PRO A 684 7.03 -7.12 -18.23
N ILE A 685 8.30 -7.06 -18.66
CA ILE A 685 9.39 -7.75 -17.95
C ILE A 685 9.88 -6.89 -16.79
N ASN A 686 9.62 -7.33 -15.56
CA ASN A 686 10.05 -6.64 -14.33
C ASN A 686 11.38 -7.19 -13.81
N LEU A 687 12.39 -6.32 -13.73
CA LEU A 687 13.76 -6.63 -13.29
C LEU A 687 14.14 -5.87 -12.02
N SER A 688 13.15 -5.29 -11.33
CA SER A 688 13.35 -4.42 -10.18
C SER A 688 14.01 -5.15 -9.02
N SER A 689 15.04 -4.54 -8.43
CA SER A 689 15.80 -5.12 -7.31
C SER A 689 16.65 -4.05 -6.61
N GLY A 690 16.94 -4.24 -5.31
CA GLY A 690 17.87 -3.39 -4.56
C GLY A 690 17.56 -1.90 -4.61
N GLY A 691 16.29 -1.50 -4.52
CA GLY A 691 15.85 -0.10 -4.54
C GLY A 691 15.81 0.57 -5.92
N TRP A 692 16.04 -0.20 -6.99
CA TRP A 692 15.89 0.26 -8.37
C TRP A 692 14.65 -0.33 -9.03
N ARG A 693 13.91 0.50 -9.77
CA ARG A 693 12.84 0.07 -10.67
C ARG A 693 13.44 -0.16 -12.04
N ARG A 694 13.25 -1.36 -12.61
CA ARG A 694 13.86 -1.77 -13.87
C ARG A 694 12.89 -2.60 -14.67
N GLY A 695 12.85 -2.40 -15.98
CA GLY A 695 12.06 -3.26 -16.83
C GLY A 695 12.37 -3.13 -18.31
N ILE A 696 11.91 -4.14 -19.05
CA ILE A 696 11.93 -4.18 -20.51
C ILE A 696 10.51 -4.53 -20.97
N VAL A 697 9.97 -3.76 -21.90
CA VAL A 697 8.61 -3.90 -22.39
C VAL A 697 8.64 -3.90 -23.92
N PRO A 698 8.82 -5.06 -24.56
CA PRO A 698 8.52 -5.21 -25.98
C PRO A 698 7.02 -5.09 -26.19
N GLN A 699 6.63 -4.39 -27.25
CA GLN A 699 5.24 -4.12 -27.58
C GLN A 699 5.03 -4.15 -29.09
N ALA A 700 3.86 -4.61 -29.52
CA ALA A 700 3.42 -4.65 -30.90
C ALA A 700 1.99 -4.12 -30.99
N ARG A 701 1.70 -3.36 -32.05
CA ARG A 701 0.36 -2.82 -32.30
C ARG A 701 0.01 -2.98 -33.77
N TYR A 702 -1.21 -3.45 -34.01
CA TYR A 702 -1.87 -3.48 -35.29
C TYR A 702 -3.10 -2.58 -35.23
N VAL A 703 -3.25 -1.68 -36.19
CA VAL A 703 -4.43 -0.81 -36.33
C VAL A 703 -5.00 -1.02 -37.72
N TRP A 704 -6.32 -1.14 -37.83
CA TRP A 704 -6.98 -1.20 -39.12
C TRP A 704 -8.16 -0.23 -39.18
N VAL A 705 -8.35 0.34 -40.36
CA VAL A 705 -9.48 1.20 -40.71
C VAL A 705 -10.06 0.64 -41.99
N LYS A 706 -11.38 0.46 -42.04
CA LYS A 706 -12.05 -0.08 -43.23
C LYS A 706 -11.71 0.77 -44.46
N GLY A 707 -11.23 0.12 -45.52
CA GLY A 707 -10.83 0.78 -46.77
C GLY A 707 -9.39 1.32 -46.77
N GLN A 708 -8.61 1.10 -45.70
CA GLN A 708 -7.18 1.44 -45.66
C GLN A 708 -6.32 0.21 -45.38
N PRO A 709 -5.05 0.20 -45.84
CA PRO A 709 -4.08 -0.82 -45.43
C PRO A 709 -3.90 -0.83 -43.91
N GLY A 710 -3.72 -2.01 -43.33
CA GLY A 710 -3.41 -2.15 -41.91
C GLY A 710 -2.07 -1.52 -41.53
N MET A 711 -2.01 -0.96 -40.32
CA MET A 711 -0.82 -0.31 -39.77
C MET A 711 -0.18 -1.17 -38.69
N TYR A 712 1.07 -1.60 -38.92
CA TYR A 712 1.85 -2.35 -37.94
C TYR A 712 2.91 -1.45 -37.30
N SER A 713 3.04 -1.56 -35.97
CA SER A 713 4.14 -0.94 -35.25
C SER A 713 4.68 -1.85 -34.15
N PHE A 714 5.98 -1.76 -33.94
CA PHE A 714 6.71 -2.51 -32.93
C PHE A 714 7.53 -1.51 -32.13
N ALA A 715 7.64 -1.72 -30.83
CA ALA A 715 8.54 -0.94 -30.02
C ALA A 715 9.09 -1.76 -28.86
N THR A 716 10.18 -1.29 -28.28
CA THR A 716 10.72 -1.85 -27.03
C THR A 716 11.14 -0.71 -26.14
N ARG A 717 10.57 -0.68 -24.92
CA ARG A 717 10.97 0.25 -23.87
C ARG A 717 11.86 -0.46 -22.86
N ALA A 718 12.98 0.13 -22.50
CA ALA A 718 13.83 -0.32 -21.40
C ALA A 718 14.13 0.84 -20.45
N TYR A 719 14.10 0.60 -19.15
CA TYR A 719 14.33 1.66 -18.16
C TYR A 719 14.99 1.15 -16.89
N VAL A 720 15.73 2.06 -16.23
CA VAL A 720 16.29 1.89 -14.89
C VAL A 720 16.13 3.22 -14.16
N THR A 721 15.33 3.25 -13.10
CA THR A 721 15.10 4.47 -12.31
C THR A 721 15.21 4.19 -10.82
N ARG A 722 15.66 5.19 -10.06
CA ARG A 722 15.64 5.15 -8.60
C ARG A 722 14.22 5.44 -8.09
N ALA A 723 13.86 4.88 -6.94
CA ALA A 723 12.63 5.24 -6.26
C ALA A 723 12.55 6.76 -5.99
N ILE A 724 11.33 7.30 -6.08
CA ILE A 724 11.01 8.70 -5.81
C ILE A 724 10.69 8.82 -4.31
N SER A 725 11.17 9.89 -3.65
CA SER A 725 10.83 10.18 -2.25
C SER A 725 9.46 10.84 -2.12
N SER A 726 8.92 10.96 -0.91
CA SER A 726 7.56 11.49 -0.69
C SER A 726 7.35 12.94 -1.12
N VAL A 727 8.43 13.72 -1.26
CA VAL A 727 8.38 15.12 -1.74
C VAL A 727 9.03 15.30 -3.11
N GLY A 728 9.57 14.23 -3.70
CA GLY A 728 10.22 14.28 -5.00
C GLY A 728 9.21 14.27 -6.15
N LEU A 729 9.44 15.09 -7.17
CA LEU A 729 8.61 15.11 -8.38
C LEU A 729 9.13 14.17 -9.48
N TYR A 730 10.46 14.01 -9.56
CA TYR A 730 11.13 13.07 -10.46
C TYR A 730 12.07 12.12 -9.71
N PRO A 731 12.39 10.95 -10.29
CA PRO A 731 13.51 10.14 -9.82
C PRO A 731 14.77 10.97 -9.75
N ARG A 732 15.56 10.84 -8.69
CA ARG A 732 16.85 11.55 -8.61
C ARG A 732 17.84 11.09 -9.67
N TRP A 733 17.78 9.81 -10.03
CA TRP A 733 18.61 9.20 -11.06
C TRP A 733 17.76 8.21 -11.84
N GLY A 734 17.88 8.24 -13.15
CA GLY A 734 17.30 7.22 -14.00
C GLY A 734 17.52 7.49 -15.47
N ILE A 735 17.39 6.45 -16.27
CA ILE A 735 17.44 6.52 -17.72
C ILE A 735 16.43 5.54 -18.30
N GLY A 736 15.82 5.92 -19.40
CA GLY A 736 15.00 5.04 -20.20
C GLY A 736 15.16 5.32 -21.68
N VAL A 737 14.92 4.29 -22.47
CA VAL A 737 14.92 4.34 -23.91
C VAL A 737 13.72 3.58 -24.43
N GLU A 738 13.09 4.11 -25.46
CA GLU A 738 12.10 3.43 -26.26
C GLU A 738 12.50 3.56 -27.73
N TYR A 739 12.61 2.43 -28.41
CA TYR A 739 12.83 2.38 -29.84
C TYR A 739 11.59 1.81 -30.51
N GLY A 740 11.09 2.48 -31.55
CA GLY A 740 9.89 2.11 -32.26
C GLY A 740 10.09 2.06 -33.78
N TYR A 741 9.34 1.17 -34.43
CA TYR A 741 9.28 1.03 -35.88
C TYR A 741 7.82 0.85 -36.31
N ALA A 742 7.30 1.76 -37.12
CA ALA A 742 6.00 1.65 -37.77
C ALA A 742 6.21 1.26 -39.24
N GLN A 743 5.85 0.01 -39.57
CA GLN A 743 6.15 -0.60 -40.87
C GLN A 743 5.44 0.12 -42.02
N THR A 744 4.14 0.41 -41.86
CA THR A 744 3.30 1.00 -42.91
C THR A 744 3.71 2.43 -43.26
N GLU A 745 4.34 3.15 -42.32
CA GLU A 745 4.86 4.50 -42.53
C GLU A 745 6.38 4.51 -42.83
N ASN A 746 7.03 3.34 -42.85
CA ASN A 746 8.48 3.16 -42.77
C ASN A 746 9.15 4.07 -41.71
N ARG A 747 8.45 4.34 -40.61
CA ARG A 747 8.84 5.35 -39.64
C ARG A 747 9.61 4.72 -38.49
N LYS A 748 10.81 5.22 -38.21
CA LYS A 748 11.59 4.85 -37.03
C LYS A 748 11.49 5.96 -36.00
N SER A 749 11.17 5.60 -34.77
CA SER A 749 11.14 6.53 -33.64
C SER A 749 12.11 6.07 -32.54
N GLN A 750 12.69 7.05 -31.87
CA GLN A 750 13.54 6.85 -30.71
C GLN A 750 13.17 7.89 -29.67
N TYR A 751 12.92 7.44 -28.44
CA TYR A 751 12.68 8.29 -27.29
C TYR A 751 13.66 7.92 -26.19
N ILE A 752 14.62 8.78 -25.90
CA ILE A 752 15.52 8.65 -24.76
C ILE A 752 15.11 9.67 -23.71
N TYR A 753 15.07 9.26 -22.45
CA TYR A 753 14.86 10.17 -21.35
C TYR A 753 15.78 9.84 -20.18
N GLY A 754 16.21 10.87 -19.45
CA GLY A 754 17.05 10.76 -18.27
C GLY A 754 16.55 11.67 -17.16
N TYR A 755 16.80 11.25 -15.93
CA TYR A 755 16.54 12.04 -14.73
C TYR A 755 17.82 12.28 -13.97
N VAL A 756 18.02 13.52 -13.54
CA VAL A 756 19.13 13.94 -12.69
C VAL A 756 18.63 14.83 -11.54
N PRO A 757 19.38 14.92 -10.42
CA PRO A 757 18.98 15.77 -9.31
C PRO A 757 18.93 17.25 -9.70
N GLY A 758 17.97 18.00 -9.14
CA GLY A 758 17.96 19.46 -9.26
C GLY A 758 18.80 20.16 -8.19
N LEU A 759 18.62 21.49 -8.06
CA LEU A 759 19.36 22.34 -7.11
C LEU A 759 19.04 22.03 -5.64
N LEU A 760 17.78 21.70 -5.32
CA LEU A 760 17.33 21.30 -3.99
C LEU A 760 16.96 19.81 -3.97
N PRO A 761 16.92 19.16 -2.78
CA PRO A 761 16.63 17.74 -2.68
C PRO A 761 15.28 17.29 -3.27
N GLU A 762 14.28 18.17 -3.23
CA GLU A 762 12.94 18.02 -3.79
C GLU A 762 12.83 18.34 -5.30
N HIS A 763 13.87 18.94 -5.90
CA HIS A 763 13.86 19.29 -7.31
C HIS A 763 14.38 18.15 -8.19
N GLY A 764 13.92 18.12 -9.43
CA GLY A 764 14.41 17.17 -10.43
C GLY A 764 14.44 17.77 -11.82
N LEU A 765 15.38 17.31 -12.64
CA LEU A 765 15.48 17.65 -14.06
C LEU A 765 15.23 16.39 -14.88
N LYS A 766 14.27 16.45 -15.79
CA LYS A 766 14.03 15.44 -16.81
C LYS A 766 14.56 15.96 -18.14
N LEU A 767 15.48 15.22 -18.74
CA LEU A 767 15.99 15.48 -20.08
C LEU A 767 15.38 14.46 -21.03
N THR A 768 14.95 14.90 -22.21
CA THR A 768 14.44 13.99 -23.23
C THR A 768 15.00 14.30 -24.61
N ASN A 769 15.16 13.26 -25.41
CA ASN A 769 15.38 13.33 -26.84
C ASN A 769 14.35 12.45 -27.54
N LEU A 770 13.58 13.05 -28.43
CA LEU A 770 12.66 12.35 -29.32
C LEU A 770 13.13 12.55 -30.75
N THR A 771 13.45 11.47 -31.44
CA THR A 771 13.80 11.49 -32.87
C THR A 771 12.79 10.65 -33.63
N SER A 772 12.23 11.19 -34.70
CA SER A 772 11.28 10.48 -35.57
C SER A 772 11.66 10.73 -37.01
N LYS A 773 12.06 9.67 -37.72
CA LYS A 773 12.39 9.73 -39.14
C LYS A 773 11.25 9.11 -39.94
N GLN A 774 10.58 9.93 -40.73
CA GLN A 774 9.55 9.53 -41.69
C GLN A 774 10.06 9.86 -43.09
N ASP A 775 9.85 8.96 -44.06
CA ASP A 775 10.29 9.18 -45.45
C ASP A 775 9.35 10.09 -46.26
N ASN A 776 8.24 10.56 -45.69
CA ASN A 776 7.43 11.66 -46.24
C ASN A 776 6.54 12.31 -45.16
N VAL A 777 6.65 13.65 -45.08
CA VAL A 777 5.93 14.69 -44.30
C VAL A 777 4.73 14.28 -43.44
N GLU A 778 4.81 14.51 -42.10
CA GLU A 778 3.89 15.38 -41.30
C GLU A 778 4.20 15.44 -39.77
N ASN A 779 5.45 15.25 -39.32
CA ASN A 779 5.80 15.46 -37.90
C ASN A 779 6.31 16.90 -37.68
N PRO A 780 5.82 17.69 -36.68
CA PRO A 780 6.29 19.05 -36.46
C PRO A 780 7.77 19.15 -36.10
N PHE A 781 8.38 18.07 -35.59
CA PHE A 781 9.82 17.99 -35.35
C PHE A 781 10.38 16.62 -35.76
N SER A 782 11.47 16.62 -36.51
CA SER A 782 12.26 15.41 -36.84
C SER A 782 13.17 14.98 -35.69
N THR A 783 13.56 15.93 -34.85
CA THR A 783 14.28 15.73 -33.59
C THR A 783 13.84 16.80 -32.60
N LEU A 784 13.57 16.42 -31.35
CA LEU A 784 13.15 17.32 -30.28
C LEU A 784 13.97 17.00 -29.03
N PHE A 785 14.61 18.01 -28.47
CA PHE A 785 15.21 17.94 -27.14
C PHE A 785 14.33 18.71 -26.17
N THR A 786 14.05 18.13 -25.00
CA THR A 786 13.36 18.84 -23.92
C THR A 786 14.12 18.75 -22.60
N ALA A 787 13.96 19.78 -21.78
CA ALA A 787 14.45 19.88 -20.43
C ALA A 787 13.32 20.39 -19.53
N ASP A 788 12.81 19.53 -18.68
CA ASP A 788 11.75 19.85 -17.72
C ASP A 788 12.34 19.91 -16.31
N TYR A 789 12.36 21.10 -15.70
CA TYR A 789 12.86 21.30 -14.34
C TYR A 789 11.68 21.47 -13.38
N ALA A 790 11.43 20.44 -12.56
CA ALA A 790 10.30 20.37 -11.65
C ALA A 790 10.68 20.81 -10.24
N MET A 791 9.87 21.70 -9.66
CA MET A 791 10.04 22.28 -8.33
C MET A 791 8.75 22.17 -7.52
N ALA A 792 8.82 21.56 -6.34
CA ALA A 792 7.76 21.72 -5.35
C ALA A 792 7.91 23.11 -4.72
N ILE A 793 6.93 23.99 -4.92
CA ILE A 793 6.95 25.36 -4.39
C ILE A 793 5.82 25.55 -3.38
N LEU A 794 6.02 26.44 -2.40
CA LEU A 794 5.02 26.83 -1.40
C LEU A 794 4.34 25.62 -0.70
N PRO A 795 4.96 25.02 0.33
CA PRO A 795 4.33 23.97 1.12
C PRO A 795 3.24 24.56 2.04
N VAL A 796 1.99 24.65 1.56
CA VAL A 796 0.91 25.44 2.20
C VAL A 796 0.21 24.69 3.34
N ASP A 797 0.02 23.36 3.25
CA ASP A 797 -0.71 22.55 4.26
C ASP A 797 -2.03 23.23 4.73
N TRP A 798 -2.95 23.50 3.80
CA TRP A 798 -4.14 24.32 4.06
C TRP A 798 -5.45 23.55 3.94
N ALA A 799 -6.18 23.51 5.06
CA ALA A 799 -7.46 22.81 5.21
C ALA A 799 -8.68 23.76 5.35
N GLY A 800 -8.53 25.05 4.95
CA GLY A 800 -9.58 26.05 5.14
C GLY A 800 -10.88 25.77 4.36
N LEU A 801 -10.78 25.02 3.25
CA LEU A 801 -11.93 24.59 2.44
C LEU A 801 -12.39 23.16 2.75
N SER A 802 -11.76 22.46 3.70
CA SER A 802 -12.10 21.06 3.95
C SER A 802 -13.50 20.94 4.59
N PRO A 803 -14.31 19.94 4.21
CA PRO A 803 -13.97 18.76 3.39
C PRO A 803 -14.03 18.99 1.87
N VAL A 804 -14.34 20.19 1.36
CA VAL A 804 -14.47 20.43 -0.08
C VAL A 804 -13.12 20.25 -0.79
N ALA A 805 -12.06 20.85 -0.24
CA ALA A 805 -10.71 20.73 -0.78
C ALA A 805 -9.66 20.85 0.33
N TYR A 806 -8.49 20.26 0.09
CA TYR A 806 -7.30 20.36 0.94
C TYR A 806 -6.07 20.59 0.06
N LEU A 807 -5.40 21.72 0.25
CA LEU A 807 -4.25 22.12 -0.57
C LEU A 807 -2.94 21.72 0.11
N ARG A 808 -2.18 20.82 -0.52
CA ARG A 808 -0.90 20.30 -0.02
C ARG A 808 0.24 21.26 -0.31
N ASN A 809 0.39 21.61 -1.58
CA ASN A 809 1.49 22.40 -2.11
C ASN A 809 1.19 22.91 -3.52
N PHE A 810 2.10 23.73 -4.04
CA PHE A 810 2.18 24.05 -5.45
C PHE A 810 3.38 23.35 -6.09
N GLU A 811 3.34 23.19 -7.40
CA GLU A 811 4.43 22.67 -8.22
C GLU A 811 4.63 23.60 -9.41
N LEU A 812 5.88 23.95 -9.69
CA LEU A 812 6.27 24.71 -10.88
C LEU A 812 7.21 23.85 -11.71
N ILE A 813 6.84 23.60 -12.96
CA ILE A 813 7.69 22.94 -13.94
C ILE A 813 8.11 23.97 -14.97
N LEU A 814 9.41 24.20 -15.11
CA LEU A 814 9.96 25.02 -16.18
C LEU A 814 10.27 24.11 -17.37
N HIS A 815 9.81 24.51 -18.56
CA HIS A 815 9.99 23.77 -19.80
C HIS A 815 10.98 24.51 -20.69
N GLY A 816 11.98 23.80 -21.16
CA GLY A 816 12.83 24.21 -22.28
C GLY A 816 12.75 23.17 -23.39
N GLU A 817 12.61 23.62 -24.62
CA GLU A 817 12.62 22.73 -25.78
C GLU A 817 13.40 23.31 -26.96
N TYR A 818 14.00 22.43 -27.74
CA TYR A 818 14.72 22.78 -28.95
C TYR A 818 14.47 21.71 -30.01
N GLY A 819 13.68 22.05 -31.02
CA GLY A 819 13.19 21.10 -32.01
C GLY A 819 13.58 21.45 -33.43
N LEU A 820 13.90 20.45 -34.25
CA LEU A 820 14.23 20.57 -35.67
C LEU A 820 12.99 20.40 -36.55
N ARG A 821 12.45 21.51 -37.06
CA ARG A 821 11.27 21.58 -37.93
C ARG A 821 11.64 22.09 -39.31
N ASN A 822 11.31 21.35 -40.37
CA ASN A 822 11.64 21.74 -41.76
C ASN A 822 13.12 22.13 -41.95
N LYS A 823 14.05 21.38 -41.34
CA LYS A 823 15.51 21.66 -41.31
C LYS A 823 15.93 22.94 -40.56
N VAL A 824 15.02 23.60 -39.83
CA VAL A 824 15.30 24.77 -39.00
C VAL A 824 15.09 24.42 -37.53
N TRP A 825 16.03 24.81 -36.68
CA TRP A 825 15.89 24.65 -35.24
C TRP A 825 15.01 25.76 -34.65
N VAL A 826 13.99 25.36 -33.89
CA VAL A 826 13.03 26.24 -33.24
C VAL A 826 13.15 26.06 -31.73
N PRO A 827 13.52 27.12 -30.98
CA PRO A 827 13.47 27.08 -29.53
C PRO A 827 12.04 27.25 -29.04
N GLY A 828 11.76 26.62 -27.90
CA GLY A 828 10.58 26.85 -27.11
C GLY A 828 10.90 26.88 -25.63
N TYR A 829 10.06 27.60 -24.89
CA TYR A 829 10.15 27.70 -23.45
C TYR A 829 8.79 27.94 -22.85
N GLY A 830 8.61 27.51 -21.62
CA GLY A 830 7.33 27.61 -20.95
C GLY A 830 7.42 27.32 -19.47
N ALA A 831 6.27 27.41 -18.80
CA ALA A 831 6.13 27.03 -17.42
C ALA A 831 4.74 26.47 -17.17
N THR A 832 4.66 25.44 -16.32
CA THR A 832 3.40 24.92 -15.80
C THR A 832 3.36 25.08 -14.28
N LEU A 833 2.28 25.67 -13.78
CA LEU A 833 2.00 25.79 -12.34
C LEU A 833 0.83 24.90 -11.97
N TYR A 834 1.02 24.02 -10.99
CA TYR A 834 -0.02 23.16 -10.41
C TYR A 834 -0.27 23.51 -8.95
N ALA A 835 -1.54 23.47 -8.56
CA ALA A 835 -1.98 23.27 -7.19
C ALA A 835 -2.22 21.76 -6.97
N HIS A 836 -1.58 21.19 -5.94
CA HIS A 836 -1.76 19.81 -5.53
C HIS A 836 -2.76 19.74 -4.38
N LEU A 837 -3.89 19.09 -4.63
CA LEU A 837 -4.94 18.92 -3.66
C LEU A 837 -5.00 17.46 -3.21
N GLY A 838 -5.14 17.23 -1.90
CA GLY A 838 -5.39 15.88 -1.38
C GLY A 838 -6.82 15.41 -1.59
N ASN A 839 -7.72 16.32 -1.94
CA ASN A 839 -9.08 16.04 -2.37
C ASN A 839 -9.67 17.24 -3.11
N PHE A 840 -10.63 16.99 -3.98
CA PHE A 840 -11.35 18.03 -4.70
C PHE A 840 -12.85 17.71 -4.79
N LEU A 841 -13.70 18.68 -4.43
CA LEU A 841 -15.16 18.51 -4.35
C LEU A 841 -15.56 17.22 -3.59
N TRP A 842 -15.02 17.04 -2.38
CA TRP A 842 -15.25 15.87 -1.52
C TRP A 842 -14.73 14.52 -2.05
N ILE A 843 -14.22 14.46 -3.28
CA ILE A 843 -13.62 13.26 -3.87
C ILE A 843 -12.25 13.04 -3.22
N PRO A 844 -12.02 11.93 -2.50
CA PRO A 844 -10.85 11.75 -1.63
C PRO A 844 -9.61 11.26 -2.41
N TYR A 845 -9.38 11.80 -3.60
CA TYR A 845 -8.28 11.41 -4.49
C TYR A 845 -7.35 12.61 -4.75
N ASP A 846 -6.08 12.29 -4.98
CA ASP A 846 -5.06 13.29 -5.29
C ASP A 846 -5.40 13.98 -6.60
N THR A 847 -5.49 15.31 -6.56
CA THR A 847 -5.92 16.12 -7.70
C THR A 847 -4.88 17.19 -8.00
N ARG A 848 -4.52 17.36 -9.27
CA ARG A 848 -3.69 18.46 -9.75
C ARG A 848 -4.54 19.38 -10.60
N ILE A 849 -4.51 20.67 -10.30
CA ILE A 849 -5.20 21.71 -11.08
C ILE A 849 -4.16 22.78 -11.40
N GLY A 850 -4.01 23.13 -12.67
CA GLY A 850 -2.94 24.03 -13.08
C GLY A 850 -3.17 24.74 -14.40
N GLY A 851 -2.24 25.62 -14.71
CA GLY A 851 -2.14 26.30 -16.00
C GLY A 851 -0.74 26.15 -16.56
N SER A 852 -0.64 25.95 -17.87
CA SER A 852 0.60 25.88 -18.63
C SER A 852 0.65 27.01 -19.65
N ILE A 853 1.78 27.70 -19.72
CA ILE A 853 2.10 28.66 -20.77
C ILE A 853 3.34 28.16 -21.50
N GLN A 854 3.27 28.08 -22.83
CA GLN A 854 4.38 27.59 -23.65
C GLN A 854 4.48 28.40 -24.93
N LYS A 855 5.68 28.89 -25.22
CA LYS A 855 6.02 29.60 -26.46
C LYS A 855 6.97 28.75 -27.28
N VAL A 856 6.64 28.51 -28.54
CA VAL A 856 7.45 27.74 -29.50
C VAL A 856 7.63 28.55 -30.77
N GLY A 857 8.86 29.01 -31.03
CA GLY A 857 9.11 30.04 -32.04
C GLY A 857 8.27 31.29 -31.77
N THR A 858 7.34 31.61 -32.68
CA THR A 858 6.43 32.76 -32.56
C THR A 858 5.06 32.40 -31.95
N LYS A 859 4.73 31.12 -31.78
CA LYS A 859 3.43 30.70 -31.28
C LYS A 859 3.42 30.65 -29.76
N LEU A 860 2.44 31.29 -29.14
CA LEU A 860 2.14 31.19 -27.72
C LEU A 860 0.92 30.30 -27.52
N SER A 861 0.99 29.39 -26.56
CA SER A 861 -0.11 28.53 -26.14
C SER A 861 -0.35 28.66 -24.64
N LEU A 862 -1.62 28.64 -24.26
CA LEU A 862 -2.07 28.59 -22.88
C LEU A 862 -2.97 27.37 -22.75
N SER A 863 -2.78 26.58 -21.70
CA SER A 863 -3.56 25.37 -21.45
C SER A 863 -3.93 25.26 -19.98
N LEU A 864 -5.16 24.84 -19.71
CA LEU A 864 -5.58 24.44 -18.38
C LEU A 864 -5.29 22.95 -18.21
N MET A 865 -4.72 22.60 -17.07
CA MET A 865 -4.33 21.24 -16.74
C MET A 865 -5.16 20.75 -15.56
N PHE A 866 -5.70 19.55 -15.68
CA PHE A 866 -6.47 18.90 -14.63
C PHE A 866 -6.16 17.40 -14.64
N SER A 867 -5.79 16.86 -13.48
CA SER A 867 -5.63 15.41 -13.29
C SER A 867 -6.15 14.98 -11.93
N ILE A 868 -6.72 13.78 -11.88
CA ILE A 868 -7.06 13.08 -10.63
C ILE A 868 -6.35 11.73 -10.71
N ASP A 869 -5.57 11.40 -9.68
CA ASP A 869 -4.93 10.11 -9.47
C ASP A 869 -5.88 9.27 -8.59
N ILE A 870 -6.52 8.26 -9.20
CA ILE A 870 -7.55 7.39 -8.60
C ILE A 870 -6.93 6.04 -8.25
#